data_AF-A0A0A7GBW0-F1
#
_entry.id   AF-A0A0A7GBW0-F1
#
_cell.length_a   1.000
_cell.length_b   1.000
_cell.length_c   1.000
_cell.angle_alpha   90.00
_cell.angle_beta   90.00
_cell.angle_gamma   90.00
#
_symmetry.space_group_name_H-M   'P 1'
#
loop_
_entity.id
_entity.type
_entity.pdbx_description
1 polymer ?
#
loop_
_entity_poly.entity_id
_entity_poly.type
_entity_poly.pdbx_seq_one_letter_code
_entity_poly.pdbx_strand_id
1 'polypeptide(L)'
;MEYLILSVILMIFFSFIALEFNDLLGKAPVSTAMDNQFQDVGNQIAVKLTDISLIAPENGYVRAKVFMPYTVGDYDFKAEFTQVSGEYVIKISSERAGKSEYIPINNIALKVLPAGSTFSITPVHIIEYTKYSHLMPTAVALAYPTTVEVGSNVTFDMTLSTGEGDLWFRWDFGDGSSYESKYDPNNPSQSLVEHSYSSDGTYTATLTVWDSYGYSDSSTINITVIPQSQELNPYLFATKYVIPGITEPGNPVQIVIYLRGGGIIEQARNVSVMHVIDVSGSMDPDYYGINGYTLYNSTTGTATPSKWENYVNVDSSFSSLTVKAYTSSGKDIDLWVKSPDGDFARAQYINPYFLPNYGEVYFVQNPVEGNWTISVVADYPTGSDTVTVEVEKDGYFWWWWYYPGTQVASWTFTLDANASITTFEIPAVENLKIEATPVNGTKELHLWVQEPGGALRGPYSSSSGEYYTDTNAASGTYTAYVVADFPYGTQDYYLTADIAKIDAAKITAKTFNGFLRTSDQVGVVSFGGAGSSGRTPRVTLDQYLTNNTDQANTSIDGLYAYGGTPLGGGIKMAREELVANTTPGNIPVMIILSDGNPTITSNGVASETLAIQEALNEAEITKQTQVNNESILIYTIGFGSDANATLLQQIATSPDYYFFAATSEELQNIYEQIAKELKEKAAVNVTITDVLTSNVTLSQPPPGANISISGGLTVLQWNLTSIRINETWTTSFEVVPSREGLIQTNVFGLSNVTYLPWPFTGVNVTTIDLPVPELNVTRISPEKVVLK
;
A
#
# COMPACT_ATOMS: atom_id res chain seq x y z
N MET A 1 35.42 121.93 17.82
CA MET A 1 35.79 120.65 17.17
C MET A 1 36.34 119.64 18.18
N GLU A 2 37.23 120.05 19.09
CA GLU A 2 37.81 119.18 20.14
C GLU A 2 36.78 118.50 21.06
N TYR A 3 35.76 119.22 21.56
CA TYR A 3 34.70 118.62 22.38
C TYR A 3 33.92 117.52 21.64
N LEU A 4 33.71 117.68 20.33
CA LEU A 4 32.96 116.70 19.53
C LEU A 4 33.79 115.42 19.30
N ILE A 5 35.10 115.57 19.11
CA ILE A 5 36.05 114.44 19.00
C ILE A 5 36.15 113.70 20.34
N LEU A 6 36.24 114.41 21.46
CA LEU A 6 36.32 113.81 22.80
C LEU A 6 35.05 113.03 23.16
N SER A 7 33.87 113.57 22.84
CA SER A 7 32.58 112.88 23.06
C SER A 7 32.43 111.62 22.20
N VAL A 8 32.90 111.65 20.95
CA VAL A 8 32.90 110.46 20.07
C VAL A 8 33.86 109.39 20.59
N ILE A 9 35.06 109.77 21.05
CA ILE A 9 36.01 108.83 21.67
C ILE A 9 35.43 108.24 22.95
N LEU A 10 34.79 109.04 23.81
CA LEU A 10 34.13 108.57 25.03
C LEU A 10 32.93 107.66 24.73
N MET A 11 32.11 107.95 23.71
CA MET A 11 31.05 107.04 23.29
C MET A 11 31.62 105.72 22.76
N ILE A 12 32.68 105.76 21.97
CA ILE A 12 33.34 104.54 21.46
C ILE A 12 33.91 103.74 22.63
N PHE A 13 34.59 104.39 23.58
CA PHE A 13 35.17 103.76 24.76
C PHE A 13 34.10 103.17 25.70
N PHE A 14 33.02 103.91 25.98
CA PHE A 14 31.87 103.36 26.71
C PHE A 14 31.17 102.23 25.95
N SER A 15 31.13 102.28 24.61
CA SER A 15 30.59 101.17 23.81
C SER A 15 31.48 99.94 23.93
N PHE A 16 32.80 100.09 23.89
CA PHE A 16 33.75 98.99 24.11
C PHE A 16 33.63 98.43 25.53
N ILE A 17 33.61 99.28 26.55
CA ILE A 17 33.41 98.84 27.94
C ILE A 17 32.05 98.15 28.10
N ALA A 18 30.98 98.68 27.50
CA ALA A 18 29.66 98.06 27.58
C ALA A 18 29.61 96.70 26.87
N LEU A 19 30.30 96.54 25.73
CA LEU A 19 30.45 95.25 25.05
C LEU A 19 31.23 94.26 25.93
N GLU A 20 32.33 94.70 26.53
CA GLU A 20 33.21 93.85 27.35
C GLU A 20 32.57 93.51 28.71
N PHE A 21 31.82 94.44 29.32
CA PHE A 21 30.98 94.17 30.50
C PHE A 21 29.79 93.29 30.18
N ASN A 22 29.16 93.40 29.00
CA ASN A 22 28.09 92.50 28.57
C ASN A 22 28.62 91.07 28.34
N ASP A 23 29.84 90.95 27.82
CA ASP A 23 30.51 89.65 27.67
C ASP A 23 30.91 89.06 29.05
N LEU A 24 31.42 89.89 29.98
CA LEU A 24 31.85 89.46 31.32
C LEU A 24 30.71 89.20 32.32
N LEU A 25 29.69 90.07 32.38
CA LEU A 25 28.60 89.99 33.35
C LEU A 25 27.35 89.28 32.82
N GLY A 26 27.16 89.25 31.49
CA GLY A 26 26.01 88.62 30.84
C GLY A 26 26.35 87.27 30.22
N LYS A 27 27.25 87.26 29.23
CA LYS A 27 27.52 86.05 28.43
C LYS A 27 28.35 84.99 29.15
N ALA A 28 29.36 85.37 29.93
CA ALA A 28 30.21 84.39 30.62
C ALA A 28 29.46 83.56 31.70
N PRO A 29 28.65 84.16 32.60
CA PRO A 29 27.86 83.38 33.56
C PRO A 29 26.78 82.52 32.90
N VAL A 30 26.11 83.03 31.85
CA VAL A 30 25.13 82.27 31.07
C VAL A 30 25.80 81.11 30.36
N SER A 31 26.95 81.31 29.72
CA SER A 31 27.73 80.24 29.09
C SER A 31 28.07 79.13 30.07
N THR A 32 28.63 79.45 31.24
CA THR A 32 28.98 78.44 32.25
C THR A 32 27.75 77.72 32.79
N ALA A 33 26.63 78.42 32.96
CA ALA A 33 25.36 77.81 33.34
C ALA A 33 24.83 76.88 32.25
N MET A 34 24.97 77.26 30.97
CA MET A 34 24.59 76.43 29.83
C MET A 34 25.46 75.17 29.72
N ASP A 35 26.77 75.28 29.93
CA ASP A 35 27.69 74.13 29.89
C ASP A 35 27.27 73.10 30.97
N ASN A 36 26.99 73.54 32.20
CA ASN A 36 26.50 72.68 33.28
C ASN A 36 25.12 72.06 32.97
N GLN A 37 24.18 72.86 32.48
CA GLN A 37 22.82 72.38 32.17
C GLN A 37 22.78 71.45 30.96
N PHE A 38 23.62 71.67 29.93
CA PHE A 38 23.80 70.72 28.83
C PHE A 38 24.38 69.41 29.34
N GLN A 39 25.37 69.47 30.24
CA GLN A 39 25.91 68.27 30.87
C GLN A 39 24.84 67.50 31.65
N ASP A 40 23.99 68.18 32.42
CA ASP A 40 22.87 67.54 33.14
C ASP A 40 21.88 66.85 32.19
N VAL A 41 21.52 67.51 31.07
CA VAL A 41 20.60 66.94 30.09
C VAL A 41 21.20 65.72 29.41
N GLY A 42 22.45 65.77 28.95
CA GLY A 42 23.04 64.61 28.30
C GLY A 42 23.37 63.49 29.28
N ASN A 43 23.68 63.78 30.55
CA ASN A 43 23.76 62.77 31.60
C ASN A 43 22.42 62.06 31.80
N GLN A 44 21.29 62.79 31.80
CA GLN A 44 19.95 62.17 31.90
C GLN A 44 19.66 61.25 30.71
N ILE A 45 20.01 61.67 29.49
CA ILE A 45 19.88 60.83 28.28
C ILE A 45 20.76 59.58 28.40
N ALA A 46 22.02 59.74 28.83
CA ALA A 46 22.97 58.63 28.99
C ALA A 46 22.53 57.61 30.04
N VAL A 47 21.97 58.06 31.17
CA VAL A 47 21.38 57.18 32.19
C VAL A 47 20.22 56.38 31.60
N LYS A 48 19.30 57.01 30.86
CA LYS A 48 18.17 56.28 30.26
C LYS A 48 18.60 55.28 29.19
N LEU A 49 19.66 55.56 28.44
CA LEU A 49 20.27 54.58 27.53
C LEU A 49 20.89 53.39 28.29
N THR A 50 21.48 53.65 29.45
CA THR A 50 22.02 52.59 30.31
C THR A 50 20.90 51.72 30.86
N ASP A 51 19.82 52.32 31.37
CA ASP A 51 18.62 51.61 31.83
C ASP A 51 18.04 50.73 30.71
N ILE A 52 17.90 51.27 29.50
CA ILE A 52 17.46 50.52 28.32
C ILE A 52 18.42 49.37 28.04
N SER A 53 19.74 49.57 28.05
CA SER A 53 20.71 48.51 27.76
C SER A 53 20.70 47.36 28.77
N LEU A 54 20.36 47.65 30.04
CA LEU A 54 20.29 46.66 31.11
C LEU A 54 19.04 45.78 31.02
N ILE A 55 17.97 46.29 30.41
CA ILE A 55 16.66 45.59 30.32
C ILE A 55 16.23 45.33 28.88
N ALA A 56 17.07 45.65 27.90
CA ALA A 56 16.75 45.52 26.48
C ALA A 56 16.38 44.06 26.18
N PRO A 57 15.12 43.78 25.83
CA PRO A 57 14.68 42.41 25.57
C PRO A 57 15.37 41.91 24.30
N GLU A 58 15.66 40.61 24.25
CA GLU A 58 16.18 40.01 23.02
C GLU A 58 15.17 40.03 21.87
N ASN A 59 13.87 40.14 22.19
CA ASN A 59 12.76 40.42 21.29
C ASN A 59 11.68 41.25 22.01
N GLY A 60 11.38 42.45 21.53
CA GLY A 60 10.38 43.34 22.13
C GLY A 60 10.70 44.81 21.94
N TYR A 61 10.03 45.64 22.76
CA TYR A 61 10.24 47.08 22.73
C TYR A 61 10.38 47.68 24.13
N VAL A 62 11.32 48.62 24.27
CA VAL A 62 11.48 49.45 25.48
C VAL A 62 11.22 50.89 25.09
N ARG A 63 10.39 51.57 25.87
CA ARG A 63 10.18 53.01 25.74
C ARG A 63 10.56 53.69 27.05
N ALA A 64 11.49 54.64 26.98
CA ALA A 64 11.93 55.43 28.12
C ALA A 64 11.60 56.92 27.91
N LYS A 65 11.01 57.55 28.92
CA LYS A 65 10.84 59.00 28.94
C LYS A 65 12.14 59.67 29.39
N VAL A 66 12.53 60.72 28.68
CA VAL A 66 13.61 61.62 29.05
C VAL A 66 13.01 62.99 29.30
N PHE A 67 13.39 63.62 30.41
CA PHE A 67 12.97 64.98 30.70
C PHE A 67 14.04 65.96 30.26
N MET A 68 13.65 66.98 29.51
CA MET A 68 14.54 68.07 29.09
C MET A 68 13.86 69.40 29.41
N PRO A 69 14.57 70.44 29.86
CA PRO A 69 13.95 71.75 30.04
C PRO A 69 13.59 72.38 28.69
N TYR A 70 12.63 73.30 28.67
CA TYR A 70 12.26 74.04 27.45
C TYR A 70 13.40 74.88 26.88
N THR A 71 14.20 75.44 27.80
CA THR A 71 15.33 76.30 27.49
C THR A 71 16.46 76.07 28.48
N VAL A 72 17.68 76.37 28.05
CA VAL A 72 18.90 76.40 28.87
C VAL A 72 19.53 77.77 28.63
N GLY A 73 19.71 78.55 29.69
CA GLY A 73 20.15 79.95 29.58
C GLY A 73 19.26 80.84 28.69
N ASP A 74 17.94 80.62 28.70
CA ASP A 74 16.91 81.26 27.84
C ASP A 74 16.94 80.88 26.35
N TYR A 75 17.79 79.95 25.94
CA TYR A 75 17.87 79.47 24.56
C TYR A 75 17.26 78.08 24.40
N ASP A 76 16.62 77.85 23.26
CA ASP A 76 16.29 76.53 22.76
C ASP A 76 17.57 75.76 22.38
N PHE A 77 17.50 74.45 22.51
CA PHE A 77 18.63 73.58 22.20
C PHE A 77 18.17 72.28 21.53
N LYS A 78 19.09 71.63 20.84
CA LYS A 78 18.92 70.35 20.16
C LYS A 78 19.83 69.32 20.81
N ALA A 79 19.30 68.16 21.13
CA ALA A 79 20.07 66.97 21.49
C ALA A 79 20.09 66.01 20.29
N GLU A 80 21.26 65.55 19.88
CA GLU A 80 21.45 64.61 18.78
C GLU A 80 22.50 63.55 19.08
N PHE A 81 22.25 62.31 18.65
CA PHE A 81 23.28 61.27 18.64
C PHE A 81 24.18 61.47 17.43
N THR A 82 25.49 61.54 17.65
CA THR A 82 26.48 61.72 16.58
C THR A 82 27.77 60.98 16.92
N GLN A 83 28.74 61.00 15.99
CA GLN A 83 30.07 60.46 16.21
C GLN A 83 31.11 61.57 16.13
N VAL A 84 32.06 61.56 17.06
CA VAL A 84 33.25 62.40 17.03
C VAL A 84 34.46 61.48 17.13
N SER A 85 35.33 61.51 16.12
CA SER A 85 36.53 60.66 16.05
C SER A 85 36.25 59.14 16.21
N GLY A 86 35.07 58.67 15.77
CA GLY A 86 34.66 57.26 15.85
C GLY A 86 33.97 56.86 17.15
N GLU A 87 33.91 57.74 18.16
CA GLU A 87 33.16 57.51 19.40
C GLU A 87 31.76 58.10 19.32
N TYR A 88 30.75 57.36 19.79
CA TYR A 88 29.38 57.85 19.90
C TYR A 88 29.26 58.85 21.05
N VAL A 89 28.71 60.02 20.74
CA VAL A 89 28.50 61.12 21.68
C VAL A 89 27.08 61.66 21.55
N ILE A 90 26.55 62.18 22.66
CA ILE A 90 25.36 63.03 22.65
C ILE A 90 25.85 64.45 22.45
N LYS A 91 25.52 65.05 21.31
CA LYS A 91 25.78 66.47 21.07
C LYS A 91 24.55 67.26 21.49
N ILE A 92 24.74 68.18 22.43
CA ILE A 92 23.73 69.16 22.82
C ILE A 92 24.18 70.52 22.30
N SER A 93 23.34 71.18 21.51
CA SER A 93 23.72 72.42 20.85
C SER A 93 22.60 73.44 20.82
N SER A 94 22.95 74.71 20.98
CA SER A 94 22.04 75.83 20.75
C SER A 94 22.62 76.74 19.67
N GLU A 95 21.93 76.84 18.55
CA GLU A 95 22.37 77.66 17.41
C GLU A 95 22.36 79.15 17.76
N ARG A 96 21.35 79.60 18.51
CA ARG A 96 21.20 81.02 18.93
C ARG A 96 22.27 81.45 19.92
N ALA A 97 22.69 80.55 20.81
CA ALA A 97 23.78 80.80 21.74
C ALA A 97 25.17 80.53 21.13
N GLY A 98 25.25 79.92 19.93
CA GLY A 98 26.51 79.53 19.30
C GLY A 98 27.31 78.50 20.12
N LYS A 99 26.62 77.64 20.89
CA LYS A 99 27.22 76.74 21.88
C LYS A 99 26.91 75.28 21.57
N SER A 100 27.87 74.41 21.87
CA SER A 100 27.72 72.96 21.73
C SER A 100 28.53 72.25 22.80
N GLU A 101 27.95 71.21 23.37
CA GLU A 101 28.58 70.29 24.32
C GLU A 101 28.49 68.86 23.80
N TYR A 102 29.52 68.07 24.09
CA TYR A 102 29.68 66.71 23.61
C TYR A 102 29.84 65.77 24.80
N ILE A 103 28.85 64.90 24.99
CA ILE A 103 28.80 64.03 26.16
C ILE A 103 29.09 62.61 25.68
N PRO A 104 30.26 62.03 26.05
CA PRO A 104 30.64 60.71 25.60
C PRO A 104 29.73 59.63 26.19
N ILE A 105 29.40 58.62 25.39
CA ILE A 105 28.53 57.49 25.79
C ILE A 105 29.39 56.24 26.08
N ASN A 106 30.65 56.43 26.50
CA ASN A 106 31.67 55.38 26.54
C ASN A 106 31.22 54.17 27.38
N ASN A 107 31.24 52.99 26.75
CA ASN A 107 31.05 51.68 27.38
C ASN A 107 29.69 51.38 28.05
N ILE A 108 28.60 52.06 27.68
CA ILE A 108 27.31 51.35 27.75
C ILE A 108 27.49 50.14 26.82
N ALA A 109 27.19 48.91 27.28
CA ALA A 109 27.40 47.67 26.52
C ALA A 109 26.49 47.63 25.28
N LEU A 110 26.79 48.46 24.29
CA LEU A 110 25.93 48.79 23.18
C LEU A 110 26.15 47.76 22.09
N LYS A 111 25.43 46.65 22.18
CA LYS A 111 24.95 45.91 20.99
C LYS A 111 23.91 46.74 20.19
N VAL A 112 23.68 48.00 20.56
CA VAL A 112 22.62 48.87 20.03
C VAL A 112 23.24 50.20 19.59
N LEU A 113 23.08 50.59 18.33
CA LEU A 113 23.63 51.85 17.81
C LEU A 113 22.59 52.98 17.98
N PRO A 114 22.79 53.98 18.86
CA PRO A 114 21.82 55.04 19.07
C PRO A 114 21.85 56.04 17.90
N ALA A 115 20.67 56.46 17.45
CA ALA A 115 20.49 57.42 16.37
C ALA A 115 19.27 58.32 16.60
N GLY A 116 19.26 59.50 15.97
CA GLY A 116 18.16 60.45 16.03
C GLY A 116 18.50 61.76 16.75
N SER A 117 17.55 62.69 16.74
CA SER A 117 17.68 63.99 17.39
C SER A 117 16.33 64.57 17.80
N THR A 118 16.33 65.50 18.73
CA THR A 118 15.12 66.20 19.15
C THR A 118 15.46 67.62 19.67
N PHE A 119 14.49 68.52 19.61
CA PHE A 119 14.61 69.92 20.06
C PHE A 119 13.91 70.11 21.40
N SER A 120 14.36 71.06 22.21
CA SER A 120 13.82 71.38 23.55
C SER A 120 12.40 72.01 23.56
N ILE A 121 11.60 71.77 22.52
CA ILE A 121 10.25 72.35 22.36
C ILE A 121 9.23 71.78 23.35
N THR A 122 9.54 70.65 23.99
CA THR A 122 8.69 69.98 24.98
C THR A 122 9.52 69.55 26.18
N PRO A 123 8.93 69.33 27.36
CA PRO A 123 9.69 68.89 28.51
C PRO A 123 9.87 67.37 28.58
N VAL A 124 9.16 66.62 27.72
CA VAL A 124 9.13 65.15 27.70
C VAL A 124 9.49 64.65 26.32
N HIS A 125 10.57 63.90 26.25
CA HIS A 125 11.05 63.23 25.05
C HIS A 125 11.05 61.72 25.26
N ILE A 126 11.19 60.97 24.17
CA ILE A 126 11.11 59.51 24.19
C ILE A 126 12.34 58.94 23.51
N ILE A 127 12.98 57.98 24.17
CA ILE A 127 13.93 57.06 23.55
C ILE A 127 13.20 55.72 23.37
N GLU A 128 13.29 55.16 22.16
CA GLU A 128 12.67 53.88 21.81
C GLU A 128 13.75 52.87 21.42
N TYR A 129 13.61 51.66 21.94
CA TYR A 129 14.36 50.48 21.52
C TYR A 129 13.36 49.44 21.00
N THR A 130 13.65 48.86 19.84
CA THR A 130 12.87 47.78 19.23
C THR A 130 13.81 46.73 18.67
N LYS A 131 13.55 45.45 18.96
CA LYS A 131 14.22 44.30 18.36
C LYS A 131 13.17 43.22 18.08
N TYR A 132 13.13 42.69 16.86
CA TYR A 132 12.21 41.60 16.47
C TYR A 132 13.00 40.29 16.35
N SER A 133 12.43 39.17 16.83
CA SER A 133 12.92 37.82 16.53
C SER A 133 12.04 37.21 15.45
N HIS A 134 12.67 36.76 14.37
CA HIS A 134 12.03 36.07 13.25
C HIS A 134 11.94 34.56 13.52
N LEU A 135 11.04 33.88 12.82
CA LEU A 135 11.01 32.42 12.81
C LEU A 135 12.23 31.92 12.03
N MET A 136 13.19 31.32 12.75
CA MET A 136 14.38 30.75 12.13
C MET A 136 13.97 29.62 11.16
N PRO A 137 14.62 29.51 9.98
CA PRO A 137 14.40 28.37 9.10
C PRO A 137 14.66 27.05 9.81
N THR A 138 13.98 25.99 9.37
CA THR A 138 14.26 24.61 9.77
C THR A 138 14.58 23.83 8.51
N ALA A 139 15.83 23.38 8.39
CA ALA A 139 16.26 22.56 7.26
C ALA A 139 15.92 21.09 7.52
N VAL A 140 15.30 20.43 6.54
CA VAL A 140 14.98 19.00 6.59
C VAL A 140 15.58 18.33 5.36
N ALA A 141 16.73 17.68 5.55
CA ALA A 141 17.42 16.95 4.50
C ALA A 141 16.82 15.55 4.31
N LEU A 142 16.21 15.30 3.15
CA LEU A 142 15.81 13.96 2.71
C LEU A 142 16.58 13.57 1.44
N ALA A 143 16.80 12.27 1.27
CA ALA A 143 17.43 11.72 0.09
C ALA A 143 16.94 10.29 -0.16
N TYR A 144 16.78 9.90 -1.42
CA TYR A 144 16.33 8.57 -1.77
C TYR A 144 16.81 8.09 -3.15
N PRO A 145 17.32 6.84 -3.24
CA PRO A 145 17.66 5.96 -2.12
C PRO A 145 18.93 6.44 -1.39
N THR A 146 19.06 6.11 -0.09
CA THR A 146 20.25 6.46 0.72
C THR A 146 21.41 5.49 0.55
N THR A 147 21.20 4.38 -0.15
CA THR A 147 22.26 3.49 -0.61
C THR A 147 22.09 3.23 -2.10
N VAL A 148 23.13 3.48 -2.90
CA VAL A 148 23.13 3.39 -4.37
C VAL A 148 24.40 2.77 -4.91
N GLU A 149 24.35 2.22 -6.12
CA GLU A 149 25.56 1.89 -6.87
C GLU A 149 26.25 3.14 -7.42
N VAL A 150 27.57 3.05 -7.65
CA VAL A 150 28.33 4.06 -8.39
C VAL A 150 27.62 4.44 -9.70
N GLY A 151 27.41 5.73 -9.92
CA GLY A 151 26.77 6.27 -11.12
C GLY A 151 25.24 6.30 -11.11
N SER A 152 24.58 5.72 -10.11
CA SER A 152 23.12 5.80 -9.96
C SER A 152 22.68 7.17 -9.42
N ASN A 153 21.49 7.64 -9.83
CA ASN A 153 20.91 8.89 -9.33
C ASN A 153 20.33 8.71 -7.91
N VAL A 154 20.58 9.70 -7.06
CA VAL A 154 19.96 9.94 -5.76
C VAL A 154 19.12 11.20 -5.88
N THR A 155 17.85 11.13 -5.49
CA THR A 155 16.99 12.31 -5.39
C THR A 155 17.10 12.90 -3.99
N PHE A 156 17.57 14.13 -3.90
CA PHE A 156 17.63 14.95 -2.69
C PHE A 156 16.41 15.86 -2.61
N ASP A 157 15.81 15.97 -1.44
CA ASP A 157 14.49 16.55 -1.25
C ASP A 157 14.49 17.46 -0.03
N MET A 158 14.11 18.73 -0.24
CA MET A 158 13.97 19.73 0.82
C MET A 158 12.52 20.09 1.16
N THR A 159 11.52 19.43 0.57
CA THR A 159 10.08 19.81 0.63
C THR A 159 9.54 20.05 2.03
N LEU A 160 10.13 19.43 3.06
CA LEU A 160 9.71 19.57 4.46
C LEU A 160 10.46 20.67 5.24
N SER A 161 11.36 21.41 4.58
CA SER A 161 12.03 22.56 5.18
C SER A 161 11.08 23.76 5.25
N THR A 162 11.28 24.61 6.24
CA THR A 162 10.42 25.78 6.50
C THR A 162 11.25 27.02 6.84
N GLY A 163 10.64 28.21 6.78
CA GLY A 163 11.24 29.48 7.21
C GLY A 163 10.34 30.67 6.86
N GLU A 164 10.81 31.90 7.11
CA GLU A 164 9.97 33.10 7.00
C GLU A 164 10.16 33.87 5.69
N GLY A 165 9.11 33.94 4.86
CA GLY A 165 9.15 34.62 3.57
C GLY A 165 9.70 33.74 2.46
N ASP A 166 10.40 34.34 1.49
CA ASP A 166 11.06 33.59 0.41
C ASP A 166 12.18 32.71 0.97
N LEU A 167 12.31 31.49 0.44
CA LEU A 167 13.35 30.54 0.85
C LEU A 167 14.35 30.29 -0.29
N TRP A 168 15.59 30.08 0.10
CA TRP A 168 16.66 29.59 -0.75
C TRP A 168 17.31 28.37 -0.11
N PHE A 169 17.85 27.49 -0.93
CA PHE A 169 18.51 26.29 -0.45
C PHE A 169 19.75 25.97 -1.25
N ARG A 170 20.69 25.30 -0.57
CA ARG A 170 21.90 24.74 -1.16
C ARG A 170 22.13 23.33 -0.65
N TRP A 171 22.38 22.41 -1.58
CA TRP A 171 22.91 21.09 -1.31
C TRP A 171 24.40 21.06 -1.58
N ASP A 172 25.18 20.64 -0.60
CA ASP A 172 26.58 20.22 -0.77
C ASP A 172 26.63 18.69 -0.66
N PHE A 173 26.93 17.97 -1.75
CA PHE A 173 26.72 16.51 -1.84
C PHE A 173 27.81 15.68 -1.15
N GLY A 174 28.88 16.31 -0.66
CA GLY A 174 29.98 15.66 0.04
C GLY A 174 31.10 15.12 -0.87
N ASP A 175 30.93 15.16 -2.19
CA ASP A 175 31.93 14.78 -3.20
C ASP A 175 32.67 15.99 -3.83
N GLY A 176 32.40 17.19 -3.31
CA GLY A 176 32.93 18.45 -3.82
C GLY A 176 32.01 19.18 -4.80
N SER A 177 30.90 18.57 -5.20
CA SER A 177 29.85 19.23 -6.00
C SER A 177 28.73 19.82 -5.13
N SER A 178 28.01 20.79 -5.67
CA SER A 178 26.89 21.46 -4.99
C SER A 178 25.82 21.98 -5.96
N TYR A 179 24.62 22.20 -5.44
CA TYR A 179 23.48 22.78 -6.16
C TYR A 179 22.78 23.82 -5.30
N GLU A 180 22.46 24.99 -5.86
CA GLU A 180 21.82 26.10 -5.15
C GLU A 180 20.68 26.71 -5.97
N SER A 181 19.52 26.93 -5.35
CA SER A 181 18.35 27.53 -6.00
C SER A 181 17.44 28.28 -5.02
N LYS A 182 16.63 29.18 -5.55
CA LYS A 182 15.47 29.73 -4.84
C LYS A 182 14.33 28.69 -4.84
N TYR A 183 13.65 28.52 -3.71
CA TYR A 183 12.46 27.67 -3.62
C TYR A 183 11.22 28.41 -4.14
N ASP A 184 10.48 27.80 -5.07
CA ASP A 184 9.18 28.28 -5.53
C ASP A 184 8.07 27.38 -4.95
N PRO A 185 7.29 27.87 -3.96
CA PRO A 185 6.20 27.08 -3.37
C PRO A 185 5.08 26.74 -4.37
N ASN A 186 5.02 27.42 -5.52
CA ASN A 186 4.06 27.09 -6.59
C ASN A 186 4.56 25.97 -7.51
N ASN A 187 5.81 25.54 -7.37
CA ASN A 187 6.40 24.44 -8.13
C ASN A 187 7.19 23.49 -7.22
N PRO A 188 6.51 22.61 -6.46
CA PRO A 188 7.13 21.71 -5.49
C PRO A 188 8.13 20.72 -6.10
N SER A 189 8.10 20.50 -7.41
CA SER A 189 9.10 19.66 -8.08
C SER A 189 10.50 20.27 -8.04
N GLN A 190 10.62 21.59 -7.86
CA GLN A 190 11.91 22.28 -7.76
C GLN A 190 12.63 22.05 -6.42
N SER A 191 11.95 21.53 -5.41
CA SER A 191 12.58 21.09 -4.16
C SER A 191 13.28 19.72 -4.28
N LEU A 192 13.16 19.04 -5.42
CA LEU A 192 13.81 17.77 -5.72
C LEU A 192 15.03 17.99 -6.62
N VAL A 193 16.18 17.45 -6.22
CA VAL A 193 17.46 17.59 -6.92
C VAL A 193 18.07 16.21 -7.14
N GLU A 194 18.41 15.86 -8.38
CA GLU A 194 19.10 14.60 -8.67
C GLU A 194 20.62 14.78 -8.67
N HIS A 195 21.34 13.82 -8.09
CA HIS A 195 22.80 13.77 -8.11
C HIS A 195 23.30 12.32 -8.13
N SER A 196 24.45 12.07 -8.75
CA SER A 196 25.07 10.74 -8.86
C SER A 196 26.54 10.80 -8.45
N TYR A 197 27.02 9.77 -7.74
CA TYR A 197 28.39 9.70 -7.25
C TYR A 197 29.28 8.83 -8.14
N SER A 198 30.50 9.29 -8.43
CA SER A 198 31.43 8.61 -9.35
C SER A 198 32.33 7.56 -8.70
N SER A 199 32.27 7.39 -7.38
CA SER A 199 33.11 6.44 -6.63
C SER A 199 32.34 5.87 -5.45
N ASP A 200 32.69 4.67 -5.03
CA ASP A 200 32.14 4.03 -3.84
C ASP A 200 32.67 4.69 -2.56
N GLY A 201 31.85 4.71 -1.52
CA GLY A 201 32.13 5.39 -0.25
C GLY A 201 30.88 5.93 0.42
N THR A 202 31.02 6.43 1.65
CA THR A 202 29.95 7.13 2.35
C THR A 202 30.14 8.63 2.20
N TYR A 203 29.13 9.32 1.69
CA TYR A 203 29.08 10.76 1.48
C TYR A 203 28.08 11.38 2.45
N THR A 204 28.48 12.46 3.13
CA THR A 204 27.56 13.25 3.96
C THR A 204 27.11 14.46 3.17
N ALA A 205 25.87 14.41 2.68
CA ALA A 205 25.25 15.53 1.99
C ALA A 205 24.65 16.51 3.01
N THR A 206 24.90 17.81 2.82
CA THR A 206 24.43 18.88 3.69
C THR A 206 23.45 19.77 2.92
N LEU A 207 22.22 19.89 3.43
CA LEU A 207 21.26 20.89 3.01
C LEU A 207 21.43 22.13 3.90
N THR A 208 21.56 23.31 3.29
CA THR A 208 21.48 24.61 3.97
C THR A 208 20.28 25.36 3.42
N VAL A 209 19.38 25.84 4.29
CA VAL A 209 18.19 26.64 3.92
C VAL A 209 18.30 28.00 4.59
N TRP A 210 18.01 29.08 3.86
CA TRP A 210 17.93 30.42 4.42
C TRP A 210 16.74 31.21 3.88
N ASP A 211 16.34 32.21 4.66
CA ASP A 211 15.17 33.02 4.40
C ASP A 211 15.47 34.44 3.93
N SER A 212 14.40 35.20 3.69
CA SER A 212 14.46 36.59 3.23
C SER A 212 15.08 37.57 4.24
N TYR A 213 15.24 37.16 5.49
CA TYR A 213 15.84 37.94 6.57
C TYR A 213 17.29 37.56 6.86
N GLY A 214 17.83 36.57 6.12
CA GLY A 214 19.22 36.13 6.21
C GLY A 214 19.50 35.14 7.34
N TYR A 215 18.47 34.58 7.97
CA TYR A 215 18.63 33.46 8.90
C TYR A 215 18.78 32.17 8.12
N SER A 216 19.56 31.23 8.66
CA SER A 216 19.83 29.96 8.00
C SER A 216 19.87 28.80 8.99
N ASP A 217 19.51 27.62 8.51
CA ASP A 217 19.66 26.35 9.21
C ASP A 217 20.22 25.28 8.26
N SER A 218 20.80 24.22 8.82
CA SER A 218 21.42 23.14 8.04
C SER A 218 21.06 21.76 8.58
N SER A 219 20.87 20.82 7.66
CA SER A 219 20.55 19.42 7.95
C SER A 219 21.42 18.50 7.10
N THR A 220 21.80 17.34 7.63
CA THR A 220 22.71 16.41 6.95
C THR A 220 22.07 15.04 6.74
N ILE A 221 22.38 14.39 5.62
CA ILE A 221 22.00 13.01 5.34
C ILE A 221 23.17 12.22 4.75
N ASN A 222 23.35 10.98 5.20
CA ASN A 222 24.40 10.11 4.70
C ASN A 222 23.91 9.28 3.51
N ILE A 223 24.71 9.27 2.44
CA ILE A 223 24.53 8.44 1.25
C ILE A 223 25.66 7.42 1.21
N THR A 224 25.32 6.15 1.11
CA THR A 224 26.30 5.08 0.94
C THR A 224 26.33 4.66 -0.53
N VAL A 225 27.47 4.81 -1.18
CA VAL A 225 27.67 4.44 -2.57
C VAL A 225 28.50 3.15 -2.58
N ILE A 226 27.98 2.12 -3.23
CA ILE A 226 28.62 0.80 -3.31
C ILE A 226 29.09 0.51 -4.74
N PRO A 227 30.05 -0.41 -4.95
CA PRO A 227 30.43 -0.84 -6.28
C PRO A 227 29.25 -1.42 -7.06
N GLN A 228 29.22 -1.25 -8.38
CA GLN A 228 28.17 -1.70 -9.31
C GLN A 228 27.96 -3.25 -9.39
N SER A 229 28.61 -4.00 -8.51
CA SER A 229 28.59 -5.47 -8.48
C SER A 229 28.21 -6.04 -7.11
N GLN A 230 27.75 -5.18 -6.19
CA GLN A 230 27.37 -5.58 -4.83
C GLN A 230 25.85 -5.58 -4.72
N GLU A 231 25.27 -6.76 -4.44
CA GLU A 231 23.84 -6.89 -4.21
C GLU A 231 23.38 -6.12 -2.95
N LEU A 232 22.23 -5.47 -3.06
CA LEU A 232 21.63 -4.65 -2.01
C LEU A 232 20.38 -5.34 -1.46
N ASN A 233 20.49 -5.88 -0.24
CA ASN A 233 19.32 -6.37 0.48
C ASN A 233 18.35 -5.22 0.74
N PRO A 234 17.02 -5.45 0.64
CA PRO A 234 16.07 -4.43 1.01
C PRO A 234 16.24 -4.05 2.46
N TYR A 235 16.04 -2.77 2.71
CA TYR A 235 16.17 -2.19 4.03
C TYR A 235 15.04 -1.21 4.25
N LEU A 236 14.80 -0.87 5.51
CA LEU A 236 13.89 0.20 5.86
C LEU A 236 14.72 1.42 6.23
N PHE A 237 14.43 2.56 5.63
CA PHE A 237 14.92 3.84 6.11
C PHE A 237 13.86 4.44 7.03
N ALA A 238 14.28 4.92 8.20
CA ALA A 238 13.40 5.63 9.11
C ALA A 238 14.11 6.89 9.61
N THR A 239 13.39 8.00 9.66
CA THR A 239 13.89 9.27 10.20
C THR A 239 12.76 10.02 10.92
N LYS A 240 13.16 10.99 11.73
CA LYS A 240 12.27 11.81 12.55
C LYS A 240 12.79 13.24 12.60
N TYR A 241 11.90 14.22 12.51
CA TYR A 241 12.22 15.64 12.59
C TYR A 241 11.12 16.43 13.32
N VAL A 242 11.48 17.63 13.78
CA VAL A 242 10.59 18.58 14.48
C VAL A 242 10.52 19.89 13.71
N ILE A 243 9.32 20.43 13.55
CA ILE A 243 9.06 21.63 12.76
C ILE A 243 8.11 22.55 13.56
N PRO A 244 8.48 23.81 13.85
CA PRO A 244 9.82 24.39 13.69
C PRO A 244 10.82 23.79 14.71
N GLY A 245 12.12 23.88 14.39
CA GLY A 245 13.21 23.50 15.31
C GLY A 245 13.37 24.41 16.53
N ILE A 246 12.68 25.55 16.55
CA ILE A 246 12.69 26.54 17.63
C ILE A 246 11.25 26.98 17.94
N THR A 247 10.88 27.02 19.22
CA THR A 247 9.52 27.41 19.66
C THR A 247 9.52 28.07 21.04
N GLU A 248 8.37 28.57 21.50
CA GLU A 248 8.17 29.04 22.89
C GLU A 248 7.64 27.94 23.80
N PRO A 249 7.86 28.05 25.14
CA PRO A 249 7.16 27.19 26.09
C PRO A 249 5.64 27.32 25.92
N GLY A 250 4.95 26.20 25.75
CA GLY A 250 3.51 26.16 25.56
C GLY A 250 3.03 26.29 24.11
N ASN A 251 3.90 26.63 23.16
CA ASN A 251 3.53 26.69 21.74
C ASN A 251 3.73 25.33 21.06
N PRO A 252 2.76 24.82 20.29
CA PRO A 252 2.88 23.52 19.65
C PRO A 252 3.94 23.52 18.56
N VAL A 253 4.60 22.38 18.40
CA VAL A 253 5.48 22.04 17.27
C VAL A 253 5.02 20.73 16.66
N GLN A 254 5.25 20.56 15.36
CA GLN A 254 4.94 19.35 14.64
C GLN A 254 6.13 18.38 14.69
N ILE A 255 5.86 17.16 15.12
CA ILE A 255 6.75 16.02 14.94
C ILE A 255 6.32 15.30 13.66
N VAL A 256 7.29 14.92 12.84
CA VAL A 256 7.08 14.10 11.65
C VAL A 256 7.98 12.86 11.72
N ILE A 257 7.40 11.70 11.49
CA ILE A 257 8.11 10.43 11.34
C ILE A 257 7.94 9.98 9.90
N TYR A 258 9.05 9.67 9.25
CA TYR A 258 9.08 9.25 7.85
C TYR A 258 9.79 7.91 7.73
N LEU A 259 9.15 6.99 7.02
CA LEU A 259 9.72 5.72 6.63
C LEU A 259 9.70 5.58 5.11
N ARG A 260 10.72 4.91 4.56
CA ARG A 260 10.73 4.52 3.16
C ARG A 260 11.38 3.15 3.00
N GLY A 261 10.76 2.28 2.21
CA GLY A 261 11.39 1.04 1.79
C GLY A 261 12.56 1.34 0.85
N GLY A 262 13.76 1.01 1.29
CA GLY A 262 15.00 1.09 0.52
C GLY A 262 15.31 -0.22 -0.20
N GLY A 263 16.11 -0.10 -1.26
CA GLY A 263 16.44 -1.16 -2.21
C GLY A 263 16.39 -0.61 -3.64
N ILE A 264 17.09 -1.25 -4.59
CA ILE A 264 17.13 -0.78 -5.98
C ILE A 264 16.02 -1.48 -6.78
N ILE A 265 15.06 -0.73 -7.33
CA ILE A 265 13.98 -1.27 -8.19
C ILE A 265 14.50 -1.64 -9.58
N GLU A 266 15.49 -0.91 -10.12
CA GLU A 266 16.01 -1.16 -11.48
C GLU A 266 16.84 -2.44 -11.59
N GLN A 267 17.37 -2.95 -10.49
CA GLN A 267 17.91 -4.30 -10.37
C GLN A 267 17.04 -5.09 -9.36
N ALA A 268 15.82 -5.46 -9.76
CA ALA A 268 15.05 -6.41 -8.96
C ALA A 268 15.92 -7.65 -8.64
N ARG A 269 15.71 -8.24 -7.45
CA ARG A 269 16.47 -9.39 -6.96
C ARG A 269 16.38 -10.54 -7.95
N ASN A 270 17.52 -11.04 -8.41
CA ASN A 270 17.51 -12.25 -9.20
C ASN A 270 17.16 -13.42 -8.28
N VAL A 271 16.24 -14.25 -8.71
CA VAL A 271 15.83 -15.44 -7.96
C VAL A 271 16.21 -16.68 -8.74
N SER A 272 16.58 -17.74 -8.04
CA SER A 272 16.69 -19.08 -8.58
C SER A 272 15.60 -19.92 -7.94
N VAL A 273 14.52 -20.15 -8.68
CA VAL A 273 13.30 -20.77 -8.16
C VAL A 273 13.24 -22.23 -8.58
N MET A 274 13.03 -23.13 -7.64
CA MET A 274 12.62 -24.50 -7.91
C MET A 274 11.14 -24.66 -7.63
N HIS A 275 10.36 -24.95 -8.69
CA HIS A 275 9.02 -25.52 -8.52
C HIS A 275 9.18 -26.97 -8.07
N VAL A 276 8.52 -27.33 -6.98
CA VAL A 276 8.47 -28.70 -6.45
C VAL A 276 7.01 -29.14 -6.48
N ILE A 277 6.63 -29.79 -7.57
CA ILE A 277 5.23 -30.03 -7.92
C ILE A 277 4.85 -31.47 -7.59
N ASP A 278 3.81 -31.60 -6.80
CA ASP A 278 3.15 -32.88 -6.55
C ASP A 278 2.49 -33.39 -7.83
N VAL A 279 2.93 -34.57 -8.26
CA VAL A 279 2.37 -35.33 -9.39
C VAL A 279 1.97 -36.73 -8.92
N SER A 280 1.55 -36.86 -7.66
CA SER A 280 0.99 -38.09 -7.13
C SER A 280 -0.45 -38.28 -7.61
N GLY A 281 -1.00 -39.47 -7.38
CA GLY A 281 -2.32 -39.86 -7.87
C GLY A 281 -3.45 -39.00 -7.32
N SER A 282 -3.28 -38.31 -6.20
CA SER A 282 -4.29 -37.38 -5.66
C SER A 282 -4.50 -36.13 -6.53
N MET A 283 -3.58 -35.88 -7.47
CA MET A 283 -3.64 -34.77 -8.41
C MET A 283 -4.36 -35.13 -9.73
N ASP A 284 -4.76 -36.39 -9.90
CA ASP A 284 -5.38 -36.93 -11.11
C ASP A 284 -6.78 -37.51 -10.82
N PRO A 285 -7.85 -37.00 -11.45
CA PRO A 285 -9.18 -37.57 -11.35
C PRO A 285 -9.30 -39.03 -11.78
N ASP A 286 -8.51 -39.49 -12.75
CA ASP A 286 -8.57 -40.89 -13.21
C ASP A 286 -8.11 -41.87 -12.12
N TYR A 287 -7.27 -41.39 -11.19
CA TYR A 287 -6.76 -42.17 -10.07
C TYR A 287 -7.51 -41.92 -8.75
N TYR A 288 -7.89 -40.66 -8.48
CA TYR A 288 -8.46 -40.23 -7.19
C TYR A 288 -9.95 -39.88 -7.24
N GLY A 289 -10.58 -40.07 -8.40
CA GLY A 289 -11.99 -39.78 -8.63
C GLY A 289 -12.28 -38.28 -8.51
N ILE A 290 -13.45 -37.96 -7.94
CA ILE A 290 -13.92 -36.57 -7.85
C ILE A 290 -12.95 -35.64 -7.08
N ASN A 291 -12.17 -36.19 -6.14
CA ASN A 291 -11.23 -35.43 -5.35
C ASN A 291 -9.94 -35.04 -6.11
N GLY A 292 -9.72 -35.61 -7.30
CA GLY A 292 -8.64 -35.21 -8.21
C GLY A 292 -8.97 -33.94 -9.01
N TYR A 293 -10.22 -33.48 -8.98
CA TYR A 293 -10.65 -32.23 -9.59
C TYR A 293 -10.48 -31.04 -8.65
N THR A 294 -10.39 -29.85 -9.24
CA THR A 294 -10.52 -28.56 -8.57
C THR A 294 -11.42 -27.65 -9.38
N LEU A 295 -12.07 -26.71 -8.69
CA LEU A 295 -12.89 -25.70 -9.35
C LEU A 295 -12.01 -24.78 -10.20
N TYR A 296 -12.36 -24.66 -11.48
CA TYR A 296 -11.73 -23.74 -12.41
C TYR A 296 -12.59 -22.50 -12.63
N ASN A 297 -13.90 -22.70 -12.89
CA ASN A 297 -14.85 -21.62 -13.09
C ASN A 297 -16.25 -22.03 -12.61
N SER A 298 -17.05 -21.07 -12.14
CA SER A 298 -18.44 -21.33 -11.75
C SER A 298 -19.36 -20.18 -12.09
N THR A 299 -20.63 -20.50 -12.31
CA THR A 299 -21.71 -19.53 -12.42
C THR A 299 -23.00 -20.09 -11.85
N THR A 300 -24.03 -19.25 -11.76
CA THR A 300 -25.39 -19.66 -11.39
C THR A 300 -26.34 -19.38 -12.54
N GLY A 301 -27.41 -20.16 -12.62
CA GLY A 301 -28.46 -19.94 -13.60
C GLY A 301 -29.81 -20.43 -13.10
N THR A 302 -30.85 -20.14 -13.89
CA THR A 302 -32.22 -20.57 -13.62
C THR A 302 -32.78 -21.25 -14.87
N ALA A 303 -33.12 -22.52 -14.76
CA ALA A 303 -33.76 -23.26 -15.83
C ALA A 303 -35.29 -23.04 -15.78
N THR A 304 -35.86 -22.72 -16.93
CA THR A 304 -37.31 -22.53 -17.11
C THR A 304 -37.78 -23.38 -18.29
N PRO A 305 -38.78 -24.27 -18.11
CA PRO A 305 -39.17 -25.19 -19.17
C PRO A 305 -39.82 -24.45 -20.33
N SER A 306 -39.34 -24.75 -21.54
CA SER A 306 -40.13 -24.48 -22.75
C SER A 306 -41.18 -25.55 -22.87
N LYS A 307 -42.44 -25.15 -22.83
CA LYS A 307 -43.54 -26.10 -22.85
C LYS A 307 -44.73 -25.59 -23.65
N TRP A 308 -45.49 -26.55 -24.14
CA TRP A 308 -46.87 -26.34 -24.55
C TRP A 308 -47.80 -26.99 -23.53
N GLU A 309 -48.90 -26.32 -23.20
CA GLU A 309 -49.90 -26.82 -22.25
C GLU A 309 -51.31 -26.63 -22.78
N ASN A 310 -52.15 -27.66 -22.60
CA ASN A 310 -53.58 -27.58 -22.86
C ASN A 310 -54.33 -28.55 -21.95
N TYR A 311 -55.66 -28.55 -22.06
CA TYR A 311 -56.52 -29.33 -21.19
C TYR A 311 -57.51 -30.20 -21.96
N VAL A 312 -57.85 -31.34 -21.38
CA VAL A 312 -58.93 -32.20 -21.85
C VAL A 312 -59.92 -32.45 -20.71
N ASN A 313 -61.21 -32.29 -21.00
CA ASN A 313 -62.26 -32.63 -20.06
C ASN A 313 -62.57 -34.12 -20.17
N VAL A 314 -62.44 -34.83 -19.05
CA VAL A 314 -62.74 -36.25 -18.91
C VAL A 314 -64.02 -36.38 -18.09
N ASP A 315 -64.99 -37.13 -18.60
CA ASP A 315 -66.27 -37.39 -17.92
C ASP A 315 -66.45 -38.89 -17.66
N SER A 316 -67.57 -39.25 -17.01
CA SER A 316 -67.96 -40.63 -16.68
C SER A 316 -67.98 -41.60 -17.87
N SER A 317 -67.92 -41.11 -19.11
CA SER A 317 -67.93 -41.95 -20.29
C SER A 317 -66.56 -42.55 -20.62
N PHE A 318 -65.46 -42.07 -20.02
CA PHE A 318 -64.11 -42.59 -20.22
C PHE A 318 -63.81 -43.79 -19.31
N SER A 319 -63.59 -44.96 -19.92
CA SER A 319 -63.03 -46.15 -19.25
C SER A 319 -61.50 -46.11 -19.15
N SER A 320 -60.84 -45.35 -20.04
CA SER A 320 -59.41 -45.05 -20.01
C SER A 320 -59.10 -43.73 -20.70
N LEU A 321 -57.97 -43.13 -20.33
CA LEU A 321 -57.38 -41.96 -21.00
C LEU A 321 -56.00 -42.34 -21.52
N THR A 322 -55.77 -42.11 -22.81
CA THR A 322 -54.43 -42.18 -23.41
C THR A 322 -54.05 -40.81 -23.96
N VAL A 323 -52.85 -40.34 -23.67
CA VAL A 323 -52.25 -39.13 -24.26
C VAL A 323 -50.96 -39.53 -24.95
N LYS A 324 -50.78 -39.13 -26.20
CA LYS A 324 -49.58 -39.38 -27.00
C LYS A 324 -48.98 -38.05 -27.42
N ALA A 325 -47.66 -37.94 -27.39
CA ALA A 325 -46.94 -36.81 -27.94
C ALA A 325 -45.76 -37.33 -28.77
N TYR A 326 -45.58 -36.82 -29.99
CA TYR A 326 -44.47 -37.24 -30.85
C TYR A 326 -44.02 -36.11 -31.76
N THR A 327 -42.75 -36.17 -32.20
CA THR A 327 -42.11 -35.11 -32.97
C THR A 327 -41.93 -35.47 -34.45
N SER A 328 -41.84 -34.43 -35.29
CA SER A 328 -41.69 -34.61 -36.73
C SER A 328 -40.26 -34.95 -37.15
N SER A 329 -39.25 -34.38 -36.45
CA SER A 329 -37.83 -34.59 -36.76
C SER A 329 -37.15 -35.63 -35.87
N GLY A 330 -37.83 -36.09 -34.81
CA GLY A 330 -37.30 -37.05 -33.85
C GLY A 330 -36.51 -36.41 -32.72
N LYS A 331 -36.64 -35.09 -32.49
CA LYS A 331 -36.13 -34.47 -31.26
C LYS A 331 -36.87 -35.00 -30.04
N ASP A 332 -36.17 -35.07 -28.93
CA ASP A 332 -36.70 -35.60 -27.68
C ASP A 332 -37.69 -34.62 -27.03
N ILE A 333 -38.72 -35.16 -26.37
CA ILE A 333 -39.73 -34.38 -25.68
C ILE A 333 -40.22 -35.15 -24.46
N ASP A 334 -40.59 -34.40 -23.42
CA ASP A 334 -41.20 -35.00 -22.23
C ASP A 334 -42.67 -34.65 -22.12
N LEU A 335 -43.51 -35.69 -22.06
CA LEU A 335 -44.93 -35.60 -21.87
C LEU A 335 -45.26 -35.76 -20.38
N TRP A 336 -45.95 -34.76 -19.85
CA TRP A 336 -46.42 -34.72 -18.49
C TRP A 336 -47.93 -34.54 -18.45
N VAL A 337 -48.61 -35.36 -17.65
CA VAL A 337 -50.06 -35.33 -17.51
C VAL A 337 -50.43 -35.17 -16.04
N LYS A 338 -51.31 -34.21 -15.73
CA LYS A 338 -51.79 -33.94 -14.38
C LYS A 338 -53.30 -34.20 -14.28
N SER A 339 -53.69 -35.05 -13.33
CA SER A 339 -55.10 -35.29 -13.03
C SER A 339 -55.73 -34.11 -12.28
N PRO A 340 -57.08 -33.96 -12.29
CA PRO A 340 -57.76 -32.89 -11.57
C PRO A 340 -57.47 -32.84 -10.06
N ASP A 341 -57.17 -34.01 -9.49
CA ASP A 341 -57.01 -34.27 -8.05
C ASP A 341 -55.58 -34.66 -7.64
N GLY A 342 -54.63 -34.64 -8.56
CA GLY A 342 -53.27 -35.13 -8.36
C GLY A 342 -52.19 -34.18 -8.87
N ASP A 343 -50.93 -34.62 -8.78
CA ASP A 343 -49.76 -33.94 -9.32
C ASP A 343 -49.45 -34.42 -10.75
N PHE A 344 -48.50 -33.74 -11.41
CA PHE A 344 -48.00 -34.17 -12.70
C PHE A 344 -47.33 -35.54 -12.61
N ALA A 345 -47.68 -36.43 -13.54
CA ALA A 345 -47.00 -37.68 -13.77
C ALA A 345 -46.31 -37.65 -15.14
N ARG A 346 -45.04 -38.05 -15.19
CA ARG A 346 -44.29 -38.23 -16.45
C ARG A 346 -44.88 -39.43 -17.20
N ALA A 347 -45.01 -39.30 -18.52
CA ALA A 347 -45.37 -40.40 -19.38
C ALA A 347 -44.34 -41.52 -19.28
N GLN A 348 -44.78 -42.77 -19.45
CA GLN A 348 -43.86 -43.90 -19.47
C GLN A 348 -43.43 -44.10 -20.92
N TYR A 349 -42.13 -44.17 -21.16
CA TYR A 349 -41.60 -44.45 -22.49
C TYR A 349 -42.15 -45.79 -23.00
N ILE A 350 -42.97 -45.75 -24.06
CA ILE A 350 -43.48 -46.96 -24.71
C ILE A 350 -42.81 -47.10 -26.08
N ASN A 351 -42.05 -48.18 -26.21
CA ASN A 351 -41.33 -48.74 -27.36
C ASN A 351 -41.64 -48.11 -28.76
N PRO A 352 -40.61 -47.72 -29.56
CA PRO A 352 -40.74 -47.02 -30.85
C PRO A 352 -41.55 -47.75 -31.95
N TYR A 353 -41.97 -49.00 -31.75
CA TYR A 353 -42.87 -49.69 -32.69
C TYR A 353 -44.33 -49.18 -32.65
N PHE A 354 -44.70 -48.33 -31.69
CA PHE A 354 -46.09 -47.91 -31.45
C PHE A 354 -46.44 -46.47 -31.88
N LEU A 355 -45.44 -45.63 -32.13
CA LEU A 355 -45.62 -44.25 -32.60
C LEU A 355 -44.83 -44.01 -33.88
N PRO A 356 -45.34 -43.21 -34.83
CA PRO A 356 -44.52 -42.68 -35.90
C PRO A 356 -43.53 -41.67 -35.30
N ASN A 357 -42.27 -42.08 -35.15
CA ASN A 357 -41.14 -41.34 -34.56
C ASN A 357 -41.16 -41.22 -33.02
N TYR A 358 -39.96 -40.96 -32.46
CA TYR A 358 -39.68 -40.80 -31.03
C TYR A 358 -40.71 -39.90 -30.33
N GLY A 359 -41.41 -40.48 -29.36
CA GLY A 359 -42.52 -39.85 -28.67
C GLY A 359 -42.93 -40.63 -27.43
N GLU A 360 -43.75 -40.01 -26.60
CA GLU A 360 -44.15 -40.52 -25.30
C GLU A 360 -45.64 -40.78 -25.22
N VAL A 361 -46.03 -41.75 -24.37
CA VAL A 361 -47.42 -42.14 -24.16
C VAL A 361 -47.73 -42.21 -22.68
N TYR A 362 -48.73 -41.46 -22.25
CA TYR A 362 -49.34 -41.57 -20.94
C TYR A 362 -50.63 -42.38 -21.03
N PHE A 363 -50.81 -43.34 -20.13
CA PHE A 363 -52.00 -44.18 -20.08
C PHE A 363 -52.49 -44.37 -18.65
N VAL A 364 -53.79 -44.19 -18.44
CA VAL A 364 -54.45 -44.46 -17.17
C VAL A 364 -55.82 -45.11 -17.39
N GLN A 365 -56.13 -46.13 -16.60
CA GLN A 365 -57.45 -46.75 -16.56
C GLN A 365 -58.33 -46.07 -15.51
N ASN A 366 -59.62 -45.97 -15.79
CA ASN A 366 -60.61 -45.33 -14.92
C ASN A 366 -60.17 -43.92 -14.47
N PRO A 367 -59.89 -43.00 -15.40
CA PRO A 367 -59.44 -41.65 -15.06
C PRO A 367 -60.50 -40.92 -14.22
N VAL A 368 -60.04 -40.09 -13.28
CA VAL A 368 -60.91 -39.23 -12.48
C VAL A 368 -61.60 -38.21 -13.38
N GLU A 369 -62.89 -37.97 -13.15
CA GLU A 369 -63.67 -36.97 -13.89
C GLU A 369 -63.15 -35.55 -13.58
N GLY A 370 -63.04 -34.72 -14.62
CA GLY A 370 -62.61 -33.34 -14.49
C GLY A 370 -61.67 -32.90 -15.60
N ASN A 371 -61.01 -31.76 -15.38
CA ASN A 371 -60.10 -31.16 -16.35
C ASN A 371 -58.67 -31.68 -16.14
N TRP A 372 -58.17 -32.47 -17.08
CA TRP A 372 -56.80 -32.98 -17.08
C TRP A 372 -55.89 -32.01 -17.81
N THR A 373 -54.74 -31.71 -17.22
CA THR A 373 -53.70 -30.86 -17.86
C THR A 373 -52.70 -31.75 -18.58
N ILE A 374 -52.42 -31.39 -19.83
CA ILE A 374 -51.40 -32.02 -20.66
C ILE A 374 -50.31 -30.99 -20.92
N SER A 375 -49.07 -31.31 -20.58
CA SER A 375 -47.91 -30.47 -20.82
C SER A 375 -46.87 -31.26 -21.59
N VAL A 376 -46.36 -30.69 -22.69
CA VAL A 376 -45.21 -31.24 -23.42
C VAL A 376 -44.05 -30.27 -23.29
N VAL A 377 -42.93 -30.75 -22.78
CA VAL A 377 -41.71 -29.99 -22.53
C VAL A 377 -40.70 -30.31 -23.63
N ALA A 378 -40.02 -29.29 -24.15
CA ALA A 378 -38.93 -29.49 -25.09
C ALA A 378 -37.69 -29.97 -24.35
N ASP A 379 -37.22 -31.15 -24.71
CA ASP A 379 -36.03 -31.76 -24.13
C ASP A 379 -34.85 -31.77 -25.11
N TYR A 380 -34.51 -30.59 -25.62
CA TYR A 380 -33.38 -30.41 -26.52
C TYR A 380 -32.81 -28.99 -26.40
N PRO A 381 -31.51 -28.82 -26.64
CA PRO A 381 -30.81 -27.60 -26.26
C PRO A 381 -30.99 -26.46 -27.26
N THR A 382 -31.31 -26.74 -28.54
CA THR A 382 -31.36 -25.73 -29.60
C THR A 382 -32.43 -25.97 -30.67
N GLY A 383 -32.84 -24.89 -31.35
CA GLY A 383 -33.80 -24.92 -32.47
C GLY A 383 -35.22 -25.22 -32.03
N SER A 384 -36.01 -25.83 -32.92
CA SER A 384 -37.41 -26.20 -32.66
C SER A 384 -37.80 -27.52 -33.33
N ASP A 385 -38.95 -28.07 -32.98
CA ASP A 385 -39.61 -29.18 -33.68
C ASP A 385 -41.12 -28.94 -33.78
N THR A 386 -41.76 -29.60 -34.74
CA THR A 386 -43.21 -29.72 -34.78
C THR A 386 -43.63 -30.92 -33.95
N VAL A 387 -44.45 -30.67 -32.93
CA VAL A 387 -44.98 -31.68 -32.01
C VAL A 387 -46.45 -31.90 -32.31
N THR A 388 -46.87 -33.16 -32.34
CA THR A 388 -48.29 -33.54 -32.38
C THR A 388 -48.67 -34.25 -31.09
N VAL A 389 -49.75 -33.78 -30.47
CA VAL A 389 -50.36 -34.37 -29.28
C VAL A 389 -51.72 -34.93 -29.66
N GLU A 390 -51.98 -36.18 -29.31
CA GLU A 390 -53.24 -36.88 -29.54
C GLU A 390 -53.80 -37.40 -28.22
N VAL A 391 -55.10 -37.19 -28.00
CA VAL A 391 -55.81 -37.71 -26.84
C VAL A 391 -56.86 -38.70 -27.29
N GLU A 392 -56.79 -39.90 -26.74
CA GLU A 392 -57.69 -41.00 -27.05
C GLU A 392 -58.46 -41.43 -25.81
N LYS A 393 -59.76 -41.64 -26.03
CA LYS A 393 -60.71 -42.19 -25.09
C LYS A 393 -60.84 -43.70 -25.30
N ASP A 394 -60.87 -44.47 -24.22
CA ASP A 394 -61.14 -45.92 -24.24
C ASP A 394 -60.11 -46.76 -25.01
N GLY A 395 -58.86 -46.29 -25.10
CA GLY A 395 -57.74 -47.11 -25.57
C GLY A 395 -57.38 -48.21 -24.57
N TYR A 396 -56.80 -49.31 -25.02
CA TYR A 396 -56.47 -50.42 -24.12
C TYR A 396 -55.17 -51.13 -24.51
N PHE A 397 -54.35 -51.46 -23.50
CA PHE A 397 -53.15 -52.25 -23.64
C PHE A 397 -53.44 -53.73 -23.35
N TRP A 398 -53.15 -54.59 -24.33
CA TRP A 398 -53.14 -56.03 -24.14
C TRP A 398 -51.72 -56.56 -24.31
N TRP A 399 -51.09 -56.94 -23.20
CA TRP A 399 -49.66 -57.27 -23.15
C TRP A 399 -48.80 -56.11 -23.69
N TRP A 400 -48.18 -56.32 -24.84
CA TRP A 400 -47.34 -55.34 -25.53
C TRP A 400 -48.08 -54.61 -26.65
N TRP A 401 -49.34 -54.94 -26.94
CA TRP A 401 -50.09 -54.34 -28.03
C TRP A 401 -51.04 -53.26 -27.53
N TYR A 402 -50.87 -52.05 -28.07
CA TYR A 402 -51.81 -50.98 -27.87
C TYR A 402 -52.92 -51.03 -28.92
N TYR A 403 -54.17 -51.04 -28.46
CA TYR A 403 -55.34 -50.89 -29.31
C TYR A 403 -55.85 -49.44 -29.18
N PRO A 404 -55.86 -48.67 -30.27
CA PRO A 404 -56.21 -47.26 -30.23
C PRO A 404 -57.66 -47.05 -29.84
N GLY A 405 -57.88 -46.01 -29.04
CA GLY A 405 -59.20 -45.57 -28.63
C GLY A 405 -59.88 -44.68 -29.66
N THR A 406 -60.96 -44.03 -29.25
CA THR A 406 -61.57 -42.94 -30.04
C THR A 406 -60.79 -41.66 -29.78
N GLN A 407 -60.20 -41.06 -30.81
CA GLN A 407 -59.54 -39.76 -30.68
C GLN A 407 -60.57 -38.68 -30.33
N VAL A 408 -60.33 -37.98 -29.23
CA VAL A 408 -61.20 -36.91 -28.71
C VAL A 408 -60.59 -35.52 -28.84
N ALA A 409 -59.26 -35.43 -28.94
CA ALA A 409 -58.55 -34.18 -29.23
C ALA A 409 -57.24 -34.45 -29.97
N SER A 410 -56.79 -33.47 -30.76
CA SER A 410 -55.47 -33.47 -31.37
C SER A 410 -54.99 -32.03 -31.60
N TRP A 411 -53.71 -31.80 -31.31
CA TRP A 411 -53.07 -30.51 -31.51
C TRP A 411 -51.71 -30.71 -32.18
N THR A 412 -51.40 -29.84 -33.14
CA THR A 412 -50.08 -29.77 -33.76
C THR A 412 -49.55 -28.35 -33.61
N PHE A 413 -48.33 -28.21 -33.11
CA PHE A 413 -47.71 -26.92 -32.81
C PHE A 413 -46.19 -26.99 -32.98
N THR A 414 -45.56 -25.83 -33.14
CA THR A 414 -44.11 -25.70 -33.04
C THR A 414 -43.73 -25.52 -31.58
N LEU A 415 -42.78 -26.31 -31.10
CA LEU A 415 -42.18 -26.15 -29.80
C LEU A 415 -40.72 -25.70 -30.02
N ASP A 416 -40.32 -24.61 -29.36
CA ASP A 416 -38.96 -24.08 -29.43
C ASP A 416 -38.13 -24.54 -28.22
N ALA A 417 -36.82 -24.74 -28.38
CA ALA A 417 -35.91 -24.97 -27.26
C ALA A 417 -35.80 -23.72 -26.36
N ASN A 418 -35.57 -23.91 -25.07
CA ASN A 418 -35.27 -22.83 -24.13
C ASN A 418 -34.21 -23.27 -23.12
N ALA A 419 -33.01 -23.58 -23.61
CA ALA A 419 -31.86 -23.82 -22.76
C ALA A 419 -31.36 -22.51 -22.14
N SER A 420 -30.94 -22.56 -20.88
CA SER A 420 -30.05 -21.56 -20.31
C SER A 420 -28.63 -21.82 -20.81
N ILE A 421 -27.98 -20.80 -21.39
CA ILE A 421 -26.73 -20.94 -22.12
C ILE A 421 -25.61 -20.22 -21.39
N THR A 422 -24.51 -20.95 -21.11
CA THR A 422 -23.29 -20.39 -20.52
C THR A 422 -22.09 -20.87 -21.32
N THR A 423 -21.09 -20.00 -21.49
CA THR A 423 -19.82 -20.34 -22.14
C THR A 423 -18.67 -20.37 -21.13
N PHE A 424 -17.78 -21.35 -21.26
CA PHE A 424 -16.53 -21.46 -20.51
C PHE A 424 -15.35 -21.41 -21.49
N GLU A 425 -14.37 -20.56 -21.20
CA GLU A 425 -13.07 -20.59 -21.88
C GLU A 425 -12.15 -21.54 -21.13
N ILE A 426 -11.85 -22.69 -21.74
CA ILE A 426 -11.07 -23.76 -21.11
C ILE A 426 -9.72 -23.88 -21.82
N PRO A 427 -8.58 -23.89 -21.11
CA PRO A 427 -7.29 -24.21 -21.70
C PRO A 427 -7.21 -25.70 -22.07
N ALA A 428 -6.16 -26.12 -22.77
CA ALA A 428 -5.95 -27.55 -22.98
C ALA A 428 -5.67 -28.23 -21.64
N VAL A 429 -6.47 -29.22 -21.27
CA VAL A 429 -6.41 -29.91 -19.96
C VAL A 429 -6.57 -31.42 -20.13
N GLU A 430 -5.98 -32.21 -19.24
CA GLU A 430 -6.07 -33.67 -19.25
C GLU A 430 -7.47 -34.16 -18.90
N ASN A 431 -8.14 -33.53 -17.94
CA ASN A 431 -9.51 -33.89 -17.57
C ASN A 431 -10.34 -32.64 -17.29
N LEU A 432 -11.47 -32.51 -17.99
CA LEU A 432 -12.48 -31.49 -17.80
C LEU A 432 -13.79 -32.13 -17.31
N LYS A 433 -14.42 -31.54 -16.30
CA LYS A 433 -15.79 -31.84 -15.89
C LYS A 433 -16.62 -30.56 -15.93
N ILE A 434 -17.77 -30.57 -16.60
CA ILE A 434 -18.76 -29.50 -16.51
C ILE A 434 -20.02 -30.09 -15.89
N GLU A 435 -20.51 -29.49 -14.80
CA GLU A 435 -21.61 -30.05 -14.02
C GLU A 435 -22.68 -29.00 -13.68
N ALA A 436 -23.95 -29.36 -13.93
CA ALA A 436 -25.10 -28.59 -13.50
C ALA A 436 -25.73 -29.24 -12.26
N THR A 437 -25.73 -28.52 -11.13
CA THR A 437 -26.24 -28.99 -9.84
C THR A 437 -27.44 -28.14 -9.39
N PRO A 438 -28.64 -28.72 -9.23
CA PRO A 438 -29.81 -28.01 -8.73
C PRO A 438 -29.62 -27.40 -7.33
N VAL A 439 -30.12 -26.18 -7.12
CA VAL A 439 -30.13 -25.48 -5.83
C VAL A 439 -31.48 -25.64 -5.13
N ASN A 440 -31.47 -26.13 -3.89
CA ASN A 440 -32.64 -26.20 -2.99
C ASN A 440 -33.91 -26.88 -3.59
N GLY A 441 -33.75 -27.77 -4.57
CA GLY A 441 -34.85 -28.48 -5.24
C GLY A 441 -34.43 -29.85 -5.76
N THR A 442 -35.41 -30.65 -6.19
CA THR A 442 -35.20 -32.00 -6.76
C THR A 442 -35.68 -32.09 -8.21
N LYS A 443 -35.92 -30.95 -8.87
CA LYS A 443 -36.39 -30.96 -10.26
C LYS A 443 -35.24 -31.36 -11.17
N GLU A 444 -35.52 -32.24 -12.12
CA GLU A 444 -34.55 -32.78 -13.07
C GLU A 444 -34.13 -31.68 -14.07
N LEU A 445 -32.85 -31.61 -14.35
CA LEU A 445 -32.28 -30.76 -15.40
C LEU A 445 -31.77 -31.68 -16.51
N HIS A 446 -31.60 -31.15 -17.72
CA HIS A 446 -30.82 -31.75 -18.80
C HIS A 446 -29.63 -30.89 -19.26
N LEU A 447 -28.41 -31.46 -19.31
CA LEU A 447 -27.18 -30.77 -19.70
C LEU A 447 -26.67 -31.27 -21.05
N TRP A 448 -26.45 -30.33 -21.96
CA TRP A 448 -25.64 -30.55 -23.16
C TRP A 448 -24.43 -29.64 -23.15
N VAL A 449 -23.33 -30.12 -23.71
CA VAL A 449 -22.11 -29.34 -23.89
C VAL A 449 -21.70 -29.39 -25.35
N GLN A 450 -21.52 -28.21 -25.93
CA GLN A 450 -20.91 -28.05 -27.24
C GLN A 450 -19.40 -27.79 -27.07
N GLU A 451 -18.61 -28.70 -27.61
CA GLU A 451 -17.14 -28.62 -27.66
C GLU A 451 -16.67 -27.52 -28.64
N PRO A 452 -15.42 -27.02 -28.52
CA PRO A 452 -14.86 -26.01 -29.44
C PRO A 452 -14.91 -26.40 -30.92
N GLY A 453 -14.90 -27.71 -31.22
CA GLY A 453 -15.06 -28.26 -32.58
C GLY A 453 -16.49 -28.25 -33.12
N GLY A 454 -17.47 -27.80 -32.34
CA GLY A 454 -18.89 -27.76 -32.69
C GLY A 454 -19.66 -29.06 -32.42
N ALA A 455 -19.01 -30.10 -31.87
CA ALA A 455 -19.68 -31.31 -31.47
C ALA A 455 -20.53 -31.06 -30.23
N LEU A 456 -21.83 -31.36 -30.32
CA LEU A 456 -22.77 -31.26 -29.22
C LEU A 456 -22.94 -32.64 -28.55
N ARG A 457 -22.74 -32.71 -27.24
CA ARG A 457 -22.84 -33.92 -26.43
C ARG A 457 -23.94 -33.78 -25.37
N GLY A 458 -24.62 -34.88 -25.05
CA GLY A 458 -25.73 -34.92 -24.09
C GLY A 458 -27.03 -35.47 -24.72
N PRO A 459 -28.15 -35.51 -23.96
CA PRO A 459 -28.25 -35.07 -22.56
C PRO A 459 -27.48 -35.99 -21.61
N TYR A 460 -27.04 -35.44 -20.47
CA TYR A 460 -26.32 -36.16 -19.42
C TYR A 460 -27.15 -36.27 -18.14
N SER A 461 -28.11 -37.19 -18.06
CA SER A 461 -29.03 -37.28 -16.92
C SER A 461 -28.61 -38.29 -15.84
N SER A 462 -28.67 -37.88 -14.56
CA SER A 462 -28.53 -38.77 -13.40
C SER A 462 -29.21 -38.21 -12.15
N SER A 463 -29.50 -39.08 -11.18
CA SER A 463 -30.12 -38.71 -9.89
C SER A 463 -29.22 -37.89 -8.96
N SER A 464 -27.94 -37.69 -9.31
CA SER A 464 -26.91 -37.03 -8.49
C SER A 464 -26.33 -35.75 -9.09
N GLY A 465 -26.83 -35.30 -10.25
CA GLY A 465 -26.30 -34.16 -10.99
C GLY A 465 -25.93 -34.54 -12.42
N GLU A 466 -25.94 -33.55 -13.29
CA GLU A 466 -25.70 -33.74 -14.71
C GLU A 466 -24.32 -33.29 -15.08
N TYR A 467 -23.51 -34.20 -15.63
CA TYR A 467 -22.12 -33.87 -15.90
C TYR A 467 -21.64 -34.35 -17.25
N TYR A 468 -20.89 -33.47 -17.90
CA TYR A 468 -20.05 -33.74 -19.05
C TYR A 468 -18.61 -33.96 -18.56
N THR A 469 -17.93 -34.98 -19.09
CA THR A 469 -16.49 -35.17 -18.89
C THR A 469 -15.78 -35.33 -20.23
N ASP A 470 -14.60 -34.74 -20.34
CA ASP A 470 -13.72 -34.88 -21.50
C ASP A 470 -12.29 -35.14 -21.05
N THR A 471 -11.70 -36.19 -21.61
CA THR A 471 -10.30 -36.56 -21.37
C THR A 471 -9.46 -36.05 -22.54
N ASN A 472 -8.44 -35.24 -22.25
CA ASN A 472 -7.69 -34.41 -23.20
C ASN A 472 -8.56 -33.33 -23.85
N ALA A 473 -9.28 -32.59 -23.02
CA ALA A 473 -10.10 -31.47 -23.45
C ALA A 473 -9.26 -30.43 -24.20
N ALA A 474 -9.71 -30.06 -25.40
CA ALA A 474 -9.02 -29.11 -26.26
C ALA A 474 -9.20 -27.68 -25.75
N SER A 475 -8.20 -26.82 -25.95
CA SER A 475 -8.34 -25.41 -25.62
C SER A 475 -9.45 -24.74 -26.47
N GLY A 476 -10.33 -23.98 -25.85
CA GLY A 476 -11.31 -23.13 -26.53
C GLY A 476 -12.60 -22.93 -25.75
N THR A 477 -13.61 -22.42 -26.45
CA THR A 477 -14.94 -22.14 -25.89
C THR A 477 -15.79 -23.42 -25.82
N TYR A 478 -16.15 -23.85 -24.62
CA TYR A 478 -17.17 -24.85 -24.37
C TYR A 478 -18.50 -24.14 -24.06
N THR A 479 -19.59 -24.54 -24.72
CA THR A 479 -20.92 -23.94 -24.48
C THR A 479 -21.83 -24.96 -23.79
N ALA A 480 -22.24 -24.66 -22.56
CA ALA A 480 -23.17 -25.47 -21.79
C ALA A 480 -24.62 -24.99 -22.00
N TYR A 481 -25.52 -25.94 -22.24
CA TYR A 481 -26.95 -25.74 -22.42
C TYR A 481 -27.67 -26.51 -21.31
N VAL A 482 -28.26 -25.79 -20.36
CA VAL A 482 -29.05 -26.38 -19.27
C VAL A 482 -30.53 -26.23 -19.58
N VAL A 483 -31.22 -27.34 -19.80
CA VAL A 483 -32.65 -27.43 -20.10
C VAL A 483 -33.39 -27.91 -18.86
N ALA A 484 -34.63 -27.46 -18.69
CA ALA A 484 -35.50 -27.91 -17.62
C ALA A 484 -36.28 -29.16 -18.07
N ASP A 485 -36.04 -30.30 -17.43
CA ASP A 485 -36.85 -31.52 -17.58
C ASP A 485 -37.94 -31.56 -16.50
N PHE A 486 -38.85 -30.59 -16.56
CA PHE A 486 -40.03 -30.53 -15.69
C PHE A 486 -41.11 -29.61 -16.26
N PRO A 487 -42.40 -29.82 -15.96
CA PRO A 487 -43.48 -29.06 -16.61
C PRO A 487 -43.88 -27.77 -15.87
N TYR A 488 -43.30 -27.40 -14.72
CA TYR A 488 -43.76 -26.23 -13.96
C TYR A 488 -42.69 -25.51 -13.12
N GLY A 489 -42.92 -24.21 -12.94
CA GLY A 489 -42.06 -23.32 -12.16
C GLY A 489 -40.67 -23.18 -12.78
N THR A 490 -39.68 -22.92 -11.95
CA THR A 490 -38.26 -22.80 -12.33
C THR A 490 -37.39 -23.68 -11.42
N GLN A 491 -36.13 -23.87 -11.79
CA GLN A 491 -35.09 -24.52 -10.98
C GLN A 491 -33.79 -23.74 -11.09
N ASP A 492 -33.33 -23.18 -9.97
CA ASP A 492 -32.00 -22.56 -9.90
C ASP A 492 -30.92 -23.65 -9.84
N TYR A 493 -29.74 -23.39 -10.37
CA TYR A 493 -28.62 -24.33 -10.40
C TYR A 493 -27.26 -23.63 -10.28
N TYR A 494 -26.28 -24.36 -9.75
CA TYR A 494 -24.86 -24.06 -9.91
C TYR A 494 -24.35 -24.76 -11.17
N LEU A 495 -23.54 -24.06 -11.95
CA LEU A 495 -22.86 -24.62 -13.10
C LEU A 495 -21.35 -24.45 -12.89
N THR A 496 -20.64 -25.56 -12.74
CA THR A 496 -19.20 -25.55 -12.51
C THR A 496 -18.46 -26.13 -13.71
N ALA A 497 -17.27 -25.60 -13.94
CA ALA A 497 -16.24 -26.22 -14.76
C ALA A 497 -15.07 -26.54 -13.82
N ASP A 498 -14.76 -27.82 -13.72
CA ASP A 498 -13.71 -28.38 -12.88
C ASP A 498 -12.63 -29.00 -13.77
N ILE A 499 -11.36 -28.79 -13.42
CA ILE A 499 -10.21 -29.37 -14.13
C ILE A 499 -9.40 -30.25 -13.18
N ALA A 500 -8.56 -31.13 -13.71
CA ALA A 500 -7.63 -31.89 -12.86
C ALA A 500 -6.74 -30.94 -12.05
N LYS A 501 -6.46 -31.30 -10.79
CA LYS A 501 -5.52 -30.54 -9.94
C LYS A 501 -4.15 -30.42 -10.61
N ILE A 502 -3.68 -31.46 -11.30
CA ILE A 502 -2.41 -31.38 -12.03
C ILE A 502 -2.44 -30.33 -13.15
N ASP A 503 -3.56 -30.16 -13.86
CA ASP A 503 -3.68 -29.14 -14.90
C ASP A 503 -3.65 -27.73 -14.31
N ALA A 504 -4.38 -27.52 -13.20
CA ALA A 504 -4.34 -26.26 -12.47
C ALA A 504 -2.92 -25.92 -12.00
N ALA A 505 -2.19 -26.90 -11.44
CA ALA A 505 -0.80 -26.77 -11.05
C ALA A 505 0.13 -26.36 -12.21
N LYS A 506 -0.03 -27.00 -13.38
CA LYS A 506 0.73 -26.67 -14.59
C LYS A 506 0.45 -25.23 -15.03
N ILE A 507 -0.83 -24.84 -15.09
CA ILE A 507 -1.24 -23.50 -15.50
C ILE A 507 -0.61 -22.44 -14.57
N THR A 508 -0.71 -22.62 -13.26
CA THR A 508 -0.28 -21.61 -12.29
C THR A 508 1.24 -21.51 -12.16
N ALA A 509 1.96 -22.64 -12.26
CA ALA A 509 3.42 -22.64 -12.31
C ALA A 509 3.96 -21.91 -13.56
N LYS A 510 3.32 -22.10 -14.72
CA LYS A 510 3.65 -21.33 -15.94
C LYS A 510 3.31 -19.84 -15.81
N THR A 511 2.19 -19.51 -15.17
CA THR A 511 1.84 -18.12 -14.85
C THR A 511 2.91 -17.46 -13.97
N PHE A 512 3.41 -18.17 -12.94
CA PHE A 512 4.54 -17.69 -12.12
C PHE A 512 5.79 -17.42 -12.97
N ASN A 513 6.13 -18.34 -13.89
CA ASN A 513 7.28 -18.18 -14.78
C ASN A 513 7.16 -16.92 -15.66
N GLY A 514 5.93 -16.48 -15.99
CA GLY A 514 5.68 -15.24 -16.71
C GLY A 514 6.07 -13.97 -15.94
N PHE A 515 6.20 -14.03 -14.60
CA PHE A 515 6.71 -12.92 -13.80
C PHE A 515 8.23 -12.91 -13.70
N LEU A 516 8.92 -13.97 -14.12
CA LEU A 516 10.38 -14.07 -14.07
C LEU A 516 11.03 -13.24 -15.19
N ARG A 517 12.14 -12.59 -14.86
CA ARG A 517 12.97 -11.85 -15.81
C ARG A 517 14.00 -12.77 -16.42
N THR A 518 14.63 -12.33 -17.50
CA THR A 518 15.72 -13.08 -18.16
C THR A 518 16.96 -13.29 -17.31
N SER A 519 17.08 -12.59 -16.17
CA SER A 519 18.15 -12.76 -15.18
C SER A 519 17.78 -13.70 -14.02
N ASP A 520 16.49 -14.04 -13.88
CA ASP A 520 16.02 -15.03 -12.91
C ASP A 520 16.26 -16.44 -13.48
N GLN A 521 16.45 -17.44 -12.62
CA GLN A 521 16.48 -18.85 -12.99
C GLN A 521 15.22 -19.55 -12.48
N VAL A 522 14.77 -20.55 -13.22
CA VAL A 522 13.72 -21.47 -12.81
C VAL A 522 14.10 -22.91 -13.16
N GLY A 523 13.81 -23.83 -12.25
CA GLY A 523 13.88 -25.26 -12.45
C GLY A 523 12.61 -25.93 -11.94
N VAL A 524 12.47 -27.21 -12.27
CA VAL A 524 11.25 -27.99 -12.00
C VAL A 524 11.66 -29.35 -11.47
N VAL A 525 11.15 -29.68 -10.30
CA VAL A 525 11.16 -31.01 -9.71
C VAL A 525 9.74 -31.48 -9.56
N SER A 526 9.46 -32.71 -9.97
CA SER A 526 8.20 -33.37 -9.70
C SER A 526 8.40 -34.58 -8.79
N PHE A 527 7.37 -34.89 -8.02
CA PHE A 527 7.35 -36.08 -7.18
C PHE A 527 6.00 -36.79 -7.21
N GLY A 528 6.02 -38.11 -7.36
CA GLY A 528 4.84 -38.96 -7.47
C GLY A 528 5.21 -40.43 -7.31
N GLY A 529 4.37 -41.35 -7.76
CA GLY A 529 4.61 -42.78 -7.71
C GLY A 529 4.50 -43.45 -9.07
N ALA A 530 5.21 -44.54 -9.27
CA ALA A 530 5.29 -45.30 -10.52
C ALA A 530 5.02 -46.79 -10.28
N GLY A 531 4.94 -47.54 -11.39
CA GLY A 531 4.68 -48.97 -11.38
C GLY A 531 3.21 -49.30 -11.06
N SER A 532 2.81 -50.55 -11.30
CA SER A 532 1.40 -50.98 -11.19
C SER A 532 0.78 -50.84 -9.80
N SER A 533 1.60 -50.74 -8.74
CA SER A 533 1.14 -50.52 -7.37
C SER A 533 1.11 -49.04 -6.96
N GLY A 534 1.67 -48.14 -7.79
CA GLY A 534 1.88 -46.73 -7.46
C GLY A 534 2.88 -46.49 -6.32
N ARG A 535 3.54 -47.52 -5.78
CA ARG A 535 4.40 -47.43 -4.58
C ARG A 535 5.88 -47.24 -4.89
N THR A 536 6.30 -47.36 -6.15
CA THR A 536 7.68 -47.04 -6.53
C THR A 536 7.83 -45.53 -6.56
N PRO A 537 8.71 -44.91 -5.75
CA PRO A 537 8.83 -43.45 -5.74
C PRO A 537 9.35 -42.97 -7.10
N ARG A 538 8.69 -41.96 -7.66
CA ARG A 538 9.14 -41.17 -8.80
C ARG A 538 9.49 -39.79 -8.27
N VAL A 539 10.76 -39.43 -8.27
CA VAL A 539 11.23 -38.07 -7.99
C VAL A 539 12.13 -37.70 -9.15
N THR A 540 11.83 -36.61 -9.84
CA THR A 540 12.49 -36.28 -11.10
C THR A 540 12.85 -34.80 -11.13
N LEU A 541 14.06 -34.50 -11.59
CA LEU A 541 14.50 -33.15 -11.93
C LEU A 541 14.13 -32.94 -13.39
N ASP A 542 12.89 -32.50 -13.64
CA ASP A 542 12.32 -32.34 -14.97
C ASP A 542 12.96 -31.16 -15.73
N GLN A 543 13.46 -30.16 -14.99
CA GLN A 543 14.20 -29.05 -15.56
C GLN A 543 15.27 -28.56 -14.58
N TYR A 544 16.53 -28.57 -15.01
CA TYR A 544 17.64 -27.89 -14.35
C TYR A 544 17.41 -26.38 -14.31
N LEU A 545 17.98 -25.68 -13.33
CA LEU A 545 17.90 -24.23 -13.26
C LEU A 545 18.35 -23.58 -14.58
N THR A 546 17.42 -22.86 -15.21
CA THR A 546 17.61 -22.18 -16.49
C THR A 546 17.01 -20.79 -16.43
N ASN A 547 17.57 -19.84 -17.16
CA ASN A 547 16.98 -18.52 -17.38
C ASN A 547 16.00 -18.49 -18.56
N ASN A 548 15.81 -19.64 -19.22
CA ASN A 548 14.85 -19.81 -20.29
C ASN A 548 13.54 -20.38 -19.74
N THR A 549 12.58 -19.49 -19.48
CA THR A 549 11.27 -19.86 -18.94
C THR A 549 10.47 -20.76 -19.89
N ASP A 550 10.69 -20.68 -21.21
CA ASP A 550 10.03 -21.56 -22.18
C ASP A 550 10.48 -23.03 -22.03
N GLN A 551 11.75 -23.26 -21.67
CA GLN A 551 12.23 -24.61 -21.37
C GLN A 551 11.54 -25.18 -20.13
N ALA A 552 11.46 -24.39 -19.05
CA ALA A 552 10.75 -24.80 -17.85
C ALA A 552 9.25 -25.03 -18.11
N ASN A 553 8.60 -24.17 -18.90
CA ASN A 553 7.20 -24.33 -19.29
C ASN A 553 6.98 -25.63 -20.09
N THR A 554 7.90 -25.97 -21.00
CA THR A 554 7.86 -27.23 -21.76
C THR A 554 7.96 -28.45 -20.85
N SER A 555 8.84 -28.42 -19.85
CA SER A 555 8.94 -29.51 -18.86
C SER A 555 7.68 -29.61 -17.98
N ILE A 556 7.08 -28.48 -17.60
CA ILE A 556 5.83 -28.43 -16.84
C ILE A 556 4.67 -29.05 -17.66
N ASP A 557 4.58 -28.74 -18.95
CA ASP A 557 3.54 -29.30 -19.84
C ASP A 557 3.58 -30.84 -19.89
N GLY A 558 4.78 -31.43 -19.78
CA GLY A 558 5.00 -32.87 -19.80
C GLY A 558 4.77 -33.61 -18.47
N LEU A 559 4.46 -32.90 -17.38
CA LEU A 559 4.18 -33.54 -16.09
C LEU A 559 2.90 -34.37 -16.15
N TYR A 560 2.86 -35.50 -15.47
CA TYR A 560 1.67 -36.34 -15.36
C TYR A 560 1.55 -36.91 -13.96
N ALA A 561 0.31 -36.94 -13.45
CA ALA A 561 0.01 -37.34 -12.09
C ALA A 561 -0.23 -38.86 -11.99
N TYR A 562 0.42 -39.53 -11.03
CA TYR A 562 0.21 -40.96 -10.77
C TYR A 562 0.85 -41.40 -9.45
N GLY A 563 0.24 -42.37 -8.75
CA GLY A 563 0.87 -43.14 -7.67
C GLY A 563 0.98 -42.41 -6.31
N GLY A 564 1.96 -42.81 -5.49
CA GLY A 564 2.21 -42.26 -4.15
C GLY A 564 2.94 -40.91 -4.14
N THR A 565 3.24 -40.40 -2.94
CA THR A 565 3.62 -39.00 -2.70
C THR A 565 4.96 -38.91 -1.93
N PRO A 566 6.12 -39.05 -2.60
CA PRO A 566 7.45 -39.00 -1.97
C PRO A 566 7.95 -37.57 -1.76
N LEU A 567 7.20 -36.75 -1.00
CA LEU A 567 7.46 -35.32 -0.80
C LEU A 567 8.88 -35.02 -0.31
N GLY A 568 9.40 -35.79 0.65
CA GLY A 568 10.76 -35.59 1.17
C GLY A 568 11.84 -35.74 0.10
N GLY A 569 11.64 -36.66 -0.85
CA GLY A 569 12.54 -36.81 -2.00
C GLY A 569 12.50 -35.59 -2.93
N GLY A 570 11.32 -35.02 -3.18
CA GLY A 570 11.16 -33.79 -3.97
C GLY A 570 11.90 -32.61 -3.34
N ILE A 571 11.73 -32.39 -2.03
CA ILE A 571 12.43 -31.34 -1.28
C ILE A 571 13.95 -31.52 -1.38
N LYS A 572 14.43 -32.75 -1.14
CA LYS A 572 15.85 -33.07 -1.23
C LYS A 572 16.43 -32.78 -2.61
N MET A 573 15.78 -33.24 -3.68
CA MET A 573 16.27 -33.06 -5.05
C MET A 573 16.30 -31.59 -5.45
N ALA A 574 15.27 -30.83 -5.09
CA ALA A 574 15.23 -29.40 -5.36
C ALA A 574 16.32 -28.62 -4.59
N ARG A 575 16.58 -28.99 -3.32
CA ARG A 575 17.72 -28.45 -2.58
C ARG A 575 19.04 -28.75 -3.27
N GLU A 576 19.27 -29.99 -3.70
CA GLU A 576 20.51 -30.39 -4.36
C GLU A 576 20.75 -29.59 -5.65
N GLU A 577 19.71 -29.34 -6.43
CA GLU A 577 19.79 -28.50 -7.63
C GLU A 577 20.07 -27.02 -7.29
N LEU A 578 19.38 -26.45 -6.30
CA LEU A 578 19.64 -25.08 -5.83
C LEU A 578 21.09 -24.92 -5.38
N VAL A 579 21.62 -25.86 -4.59
CA VAL A 579 23.01 -25.82 -4.11
C VAL A 579 24.00 -25.91 -5.28
N ALA A 580 23.71 -26.74 -6.28
CA ALA A 580 24.62 -26.96 -7.39
C ALA A 580 24.63 -25.81 -8.41
N ASN A 581 23.47 -25.22 -8.71
CA ASN A 581 23.27 -24.45 -9.94
C ASN A 581 22.64 -23.05 -9.74
N THR A 582 22.42 -22.60 -8.50
CA THR A 582 22.03 -21.20 -8.24
C THR A 582 23.15 -20.26 -8.65
N THR A 583 22.84 -19.31 -9.53
CA THR A 583 23.77 -18.27 -9.97
C THR A 583 24.22 -17.43 -8.77
N PRO A 584 25.52 -17.13 -8.60
CA PRO A 584 25.98 -16.23 -7.54
C PRO A 584 25.26 -14.89 -7.58
N GLY A 585 24.73 -14.45 -6.43
CA GLY A 585 23.85 -13.28 -6.31
C GLY A 585 22.37 -13.65 -6.29
N ASN A 586 21.96 -14.70 -7.01
CA ASN A 586 20.56 -15.12 -7.00
C ASN A 586 20.14 -15.69 -5.65
N ILE A 587 18.92 -15.34 -5.22
CA ILE A 587 18.30 -15.89 -4.03
C ILE A 587 17.71 -17.26 -4.34
N PRO A 588 18.10 -18.33 -3.62
CA PRO A 588 17.53 -19.66 -3.81
C PRO A 588 16.14 -19.77 -3.16
N VAL A 589 15.14 -20.11 -3.97
CA VAL A 589 13.74 -20.24 -3.55
C VAL A 589 13.20 -21.59 -3.98
N MET A 590 12.44 -22.23 -3.09
CA MET A 590 11.71 -23.47 -3.33
C MET A 590 10.22 -23.18 -3.15
N ILE A 591 9.41 -23.47 -4.18
CA ILE A 591 7.95 -23.36 -4.11
C ILE A 591 7.38 -24.77 -4.21
N ILE A 592 6.85 -25.27 -3.11
CA ILE A 592 6.26 -26.60 -3.01
C ILE A 592 4.76 -26.48 -3.19
N LEU A 593 4.22 -27.16 -4.21
CA LEU A 593 2.79 -27.28 -4.44
C LEU A 593 2.36 -28.72 -4.19
N SER A 594 1.50 -28.96 -3.20
CA SER A 594 1.09 -30.31 -2.81
C SER A 594 -0.23 -30.28 -2.04
N ASP A 595 -0.95 -31.39 -2.03
CA ASP A 595 -2.01 -31.63 -1.05
C ASP A 595 -1.45 -31.94 0.36
N GLY A 596 -0.12 -32.03 0.52
CA GLY A 596 0.53 -32.18 1.81
C GLY A 596 0.40 -33.55 2.45
N ASN A 597 0.06 -34.61 1.71
CA ASN A 597 -0.08 -35.95 2.27
C ASN A 597 1.00 -36.95 1.77
N PRO A 598 2.22 -36.95 2.34
CA PRO A 598 3.25 -37.91 1.98
C PRO A 598 2.83 -39.37 2.29
N THR A 599 2.82 -40.23 1.28
CA THR A 599 2.36 -41.63 1.42
C THR A 599 3.49 -42.67 1.34
N ILE A 600 4.62 -42.31 0.73
CA ILE A 600 5.78 -43.18 0.54
C ILE A 600 7.08 -42.39 0.78
N THR A 601 8.12 -43.04 1.28
CA THR A 601 9.45 -42.41 1.41
C THR A 601 10.19 -42.37 0.06
N SER A 602 11.23 -41.54 -0.05
CA SER A 602 12.09 -41.48 -1.25
C SER A 602 12.79 -42.82 -1.58
N ASN A 603 12.95 -43.69 -0.58
CA ASN A 603 13.49 -45.05 -0.72
C ASN A 603 12.41 -46.12 -0.96
N GLY A 604 11.15 -45.74 -1.11
CA GLY A 604 10.03 -46.63 -1.48
C GLY A 604 9.38 -47.38 -0.33
N VAL A 605 9.53 -46.90 0.91
CA VAL A 605 8.80 -47.45 2.05
C VAL A 605 7.41 -46.81 2.11
N ALA A 606 6.36 -47.62 1.94
CA ALA A 606 4.97 -47.16 2.03
C ALA A 606 4.54 -47.02 3.50
N SER A 607 4.81 -45.86 4.10
CA SER A 607 4.43 -45.50 5.46
C SER A 607 4.30 -43.99 5.56
N GLU A 608 3.08 -43.53 5.83
CA GLU A 608 2.76 -42.11 6.02
C GLU A 608 3.62 -41.48 7.13
N THR A 609 3.75 -42.14 8.28
CA THR A 609 4.57 -41.65 9.40
C THR A 609 6.04 -41.45 9.00
N LEU A 610 6.63 -42.41 8.27
CA LEU A 610 8.02 -42.29 7.84
C LEU A 610 8.19 -41.26 6.72
N ALA A 611 7.21 -41.15 5.80
CA ALA A 611 7.23 -40.18 4.72
C ALA A 611 7.08 -38.74 5.23
N ILE A 612 6.20 -38.51 6.21
CA ILE A 612 6.07 -37.23 6.93
C ILE A 612 7.37 -36.87 7.63
N GLN A 613 7.97 -37.83 8.36
CA GLN A 613 9.23 -37.58 9.08
C GLN A 613 10.37 -37.25 8.11
N GLU A 614 10.45 -37.94 6.97
CA GLU A 614 11.43 -37.64 5.92
C GLU A 614 11.20 -36.23 5.34
N ALA A 615 9.97 -35.86 5.01
CA ALA A 615 9.66 -34.53 4.49
C ALA A 615 10.04 -33.42 5.47
N LEU A 616 9.73 -33.57 6.77
CA LEU A 616 10.13 -32.62 7.80
C LEU A 616 11.65 -32.54 7.96
N ASN A 617 12.35 -33.68 7.97
CA ASN A 617 13.81 -33.70 8.09
C ASN A 617 14.47 -33.00 6.89
N GLU A 618 14.02 -33.29 5.66
CA GLU A 618 14.57 -32.67 4.46
C GLU A 618 14.24 -31.18 4.38
N ALA A 619 13.06 -30.76 4.86
CA ALA A 619 12.70 -29.35 4.98
C ALA A 619 13.63 -28.62 5.96
N GLU A 620 13.88 -29.17 7.15
CA GLU A 620 14.77 -28.56 8.15
C GLU A 620 16.22 -28.46 7.66
N ILE A 621 16.74 -29.50 6.99
CA ILE A 621 18.05 -29.44 6.35
C ILE A 621 18.08 -28.32 5.29
N THR A 622 17.01 -28.20 4.49
CA THR A 622 16.90 -27.19 3.44
C THR A 622 16.89 -25.77 4.00
N LYS A 623 16.11 -25.49 5.06
CA LYS A 623 16.08 -24.18 5.74
C LYS A 623 17.46 -23.77 6.29
N GLN A 624 18.26 -24.75 6.73
CA GLN A 624 19.60 -24.53 7.28
C GLN A 624 20.69 -24.48 6.19
N THR A 625 20.38 -24.86 4.95
CA THR A 625 21.34 -24.87 3.85
C THR A 625 21.58 -23.47 3.33
N GLN A 626 22.86 -23.12 3.15
CA GLN A 626 23.27 -21.87 2.53
C GLN A 626 23.83 -22.09 1.13
N VAL A 627 23.42 -21.26 0.18
CA VAL A 627 23.91 -21.20 -1.20
C VAL A 627 24.38 -19.77 -1.45
N ASN A 628 25.66 -19.57 -1.76
CA ASN A 628 26.23 -18.23 -1.97
C ASN A 628 25.99 -17.25 -0.80
N ASN A 629 26.03 -17.75 0.45
CA ASN A 629 25.70 -17.05 1.70
C ASN A 629 24.20 -16.74 1.93
N GLU A 630 23.31 -17.21 1.06
CA GLU A 630 21.86 -17.08 1.22
C GLU A 630 21.21 -18.39 1.67
N SER A 631 20.25 -18.31 2.60
CA SER A 631 19.46 -19.46 3.01
C SER A 631 18.36 -19.77 1.99
N ILE A 632 18.06 -21.05 1.78
CA ILE A 632 16.96 -21.47 0.89
C ILE A 632 15.60 -21.12 1.53
N LEU A 633 14.81 -20.33 0.81
CA LEU A 633 13.43 -20.03 1.20
C LEU A 633 12.48 -21.13 0.70
N ILE A 634 11.59 -21.60 1.56
CA ILE A 634 10.60 -22.63 1.25
C ILE A 634 9.21 -22.00 1.41
N TYR A 635 8.55 -21.83 0.27
CA TYR A 635 7.12 -21.54 0.17
C TYR A 635 6.37 -22.85 0.00
N THR A 636 5.25 -23.01 0.70
CA THR A 636 4.37 -24.17 0.53
C THR A 636 2.96 -23.72 0.18
N ILE A 637 2.35 -24.42 -0.76
CA ILE A 637 0.98 -24.19 -1.19
C ILE A 637 0.21 -25.49 -1.00
N GLY A 638 -0.71 -25.49 -0.03
CA GLY A 638 -1.67 -26.56 0.18
C GLY A 638 -2.79 -26.46 -0.83
N PHE A 639 -2.86 -27.43 -1.75
CA PHE A 639 -3.79 -27.36 -2.87
C PHE A 639 -4.87 -28.45 -2.81
N GLY A 640 -6.12 -28.00 -2.89
CA GLY A 640 -7.31 -28.83 -2.69
C GLY A 640 -7.88 -28.73 -1.29
N SER A 641 -9.17 -28.99 -1.16
CA SER A 641 -9.88 -28.97 0.14
C SER A 641 -9.38 -30.04 1.12
N ASP A 642 -8.66 -31.04 0.62
CA ASP A 642 -8.02 -32.13 1.35
C ASP A 642 -6.55 -31.84 1.73
N ALA A 643 -6.07 -30.61 1.52
CA ALA A 643 -4.69 -30.28 1.80
C ALA A 643 -4.33 -30.32 3.30
N ASN A 644 -3.18 -30.91 3.64
CA ASN A 644 -2.65 -30.98 5.00
C ASN A 644 -1.92 -29.69 5.39
N ALA A 645 -2.71 -28.69 5.80
CA ALA A 645 -2.20 -27.38 6.20
C ALA A 645 -1.13 -27.46 7.30
N THR A 646 -1.37 -28.30 8.32
CA THR A 646 -0.45 -28.44 9.47
C THR A 646 0.94 -28.86 9.03
N LEU A 647 1.04 -29.89 8.18
CA LEU A 647 2.33 -30.37 7.71
C LEU A 647 3.03 -29.33 6.83
N LEU A 648 2.30 -28.74 5.88
CA LEU A 648 2.88 -27.78 4.93
C LEU A 648 3.36 -26.49 5.62
N GLN A 649 2.68 -26.04 6.69
CA GLN A 649 3.16 -24.95 7.54
C GLN A 649 4.48 -25.28 8.25
N GLN A 650 4.66 -26.54 8.69
CA GLN A 650 5.91 -26.97 9.31
C GLN A 650 7.05 -27.09 8.29
N ILE A 651 6.74 -27.41 7.03
CA ILE A 651 7.74 -27.49 5.95
C ILE A 651 8.19 -26.10 5.49
N ALA A 652 7.28 -25.13 5.43
CA ALA A 652 7.59 -23.75 5.05
C ALA A 652 8.69 -23.13 5.94
N THR A 653 9.44 -22.17 5.39
CA THR A 653 10.48 -21.45 6.16
C THR A 653 9.91 -20.75 7.39
N SER A 654 8.69 -20.23 7.26
CA SER A 654 7.88 -19.60 8.31
C SER A 654 6.41 -19.96 8.06
N PRO A 655 5.54 -19.98 9.09
CA PRO A 655 4.10 -20.12 8.89
C PRO A 655 3.51 -19.10 7.89
N ASP A 656 4.11 -17.93 7.77
CA ASP A 656 3.69 -16.88 6.82
C ASP A 656 3.99 -17.24 5.34
N TYR A 657 4.82 -18.25 5.09
CA TYR A 657 5.19 -18.72 3.75
C TYR A 657 4.35 -19.92 3.31
N TYR A 658 3.34 -20.28 4.11
CA TYR A 658 2.31 -21.24 3.75
C TYR A 658 1.08 -20.54 3.19
N PHE A 659 0.56 -21.08 2.10
CA PHE A 659 -0.67 -20.63 1.46
C PHE A 659 -1.63 -21.80 1.27
N PHE A 660 -2.93 -21.52 1.28
CA PHE A 660 -3.97 -22.51 1.01
C PHE A 660 -4.77 -22.08 -0.21
N ALA A 661 -4.97 -23.01 -1.15
CA ALA A 661 -5.78 -22.83 -2.34
C ALA A 661 -6.80 -23.96 -2.44
N ALA A 662 -8.09 -23.64 -2.33
CA ALA A 662 -9.17 -24.58 -2.60
C ALA A 662 -9.48 -24.67 -4.10
N THR A 663 -9.27 -23.57 -4.84
CA THR A 663 -9.62 -23.45 -6.26
C THR A 663 -8.40 -23.11 -7.13
N SER A 664 -8.54 -23.28 -8.44
CA SER A 664 -7.51 -22.91 -9.43
C SER A 664 -7.25 -21.40 -9.44
N GLU A 665 -8.28 -20.57 -9.25
CA GLU A 665 -8.17 -19.11 -9.21
C GLU A 665 -7.38 -18.64 -7.97
N GLU A 666 -7.66 -19.21 -6.81
CA GLU A 666 -6.91 -18.93 -5.58
C GLU A 666 -5.44 -19.32 -5.73
N LEU A 667 -5.18 -20.49 -6.32
CA LEU A 667 -3.82 -20.95 -6.59
C LEU A 667 -3.05 -19.97 -7.49
N GLN A 668 -3.70 -19.48 -8.55
CA GLN A 668 -3.11 -18.46 -9.43
C GLN A 668 -2.76 -17.19 -8.64
N ASN A 669 -3.71 -16.66 -7.86
CA ASN A 669 -3.51 -15.46 -7.05
C ASN A 669 -2.35 -15.61 -6.04
N ILE A 670 -2.18 -16.79 -5.45
CA ILE A 670 -1.09 -17.10 -4.54
C ILE A 670 0.26 -17.08 -5.25
N TYR A 671 0.37 -17.71 -6.43
CA TYR A 671 1.61 -17.65 -7.21
C TYR A 671 1.97 -16.21 -7.61
N GLU A 672 0.98 -15.40 -8.00
CA GLU A 672 1.20 -13.97 -8.24
C GLU A 672 1.66 -13.22 -6.99
N GLN A 673 1.08 -13.54 -5.83
CA GLN A 673 1.48 -12.95 -4.56
C GLN A 673 2.93 -13.31 -4.24
N ILE A 674 3.32 -14.59 -4.31
CA ILE A 674 4.69 -15.03 -4.05
C ILE A 674 5.67 -14.32 -5.00
N ALA A 675 5.35 -14.21 -6.29
CA ALA A 675 6.16 -13.49 -7.26
C ALA A 675 6.35 -12.01 -6.87
N LYS A 676 5.28 -11.33 -6.43
CA LYS A 676 5.34 -9.94 -5.95
C LYS A 676 6.13 -9.81 -4.65
N GLU A 677 5.95 -10.70 -3.69
CA GLU A 677 6.67 -10.67 -2.42
C GLU A 677 8.17 -10.84 -2.58
N LEU A 678 8.58 -11.78 -3.44
CA LEU A 678 9.97 -12.00 -3.81
C LEU A 678 10.59 -10.76 -4.46
N LYS A 679 9.80 -9.86 -5.05
CA LYS A 679 10.30 -8.74 -5.87
C LYS A 679 10.10 -7.35 -5.28
N GLU A 680 9.09 -7.11 -4.43
CA GLU A 680 8.65 -5.75 -4.11
C GLU A 680 8.72 -5.36 -2.63
N LYS A 681 8.80 -6.30 -1.67
CA LYS A 681 8.75 -5.97 -0.24
C LYS A 681 10.13 -5.59 0.34
N ALA A 682 10.17 -4.49 1.09
CA ALA A 682 11.37 -4.02 1.81
C ALA A 682 11.36 -4.40 3.31
N ALA A 683 10.18 -4.36 3.94
CA ALA A 683 9.98 -4.70 5.35
C ALA A 683 8.58 -5.28 5.56
N VAL A 684 8.43 -6.21 6.50
CA VAL A 684 7.11 -6.71 6.96
C VAL A 684 7.00 -6.64 8.48
N ASN A 685 5.77 -6.65 9.00
CA ASN A 685 5.46 -6.51 10.43
C ASN A 685 6.16 -5.31 11.06
N VAL A 686 6.01 -4.14 10.43
CA VAL A 686 6.67 -2.90 10.85
C VAL A 686 5.93 -2.30 12.04
N THR A 687 6.61 -2.17 13.16
CA THR A 687 6.11 -1.48 14.36
C THR A 687 6.93 -0.23 14.61
N ILE A 688 6.27 0.93 14.56
CA ILE A 688 6.87 2.22 14.87
C ILE A 688 6.52 2.58 16.30
N THR A 689 7.51 2.79 17.15
CA THR A 689 7.36 3.21 18.54
C THR A 689 8.03 4.56 18.76
N ASP A 690 7.28 5.57 19.21
CA ASP A 690 7.83 6.86 19.63
C ASP A 690 7.50 7.13 21.10
N VAL A 691 8.53 7.32 21.92
CA VAL A 691 8.37 7.56 23.36
C VAL A 691 8.74 9.00 23.68
N LEU A 692 7.73 9.82 23.96
CA LEU A 692 7.91 11.24 24.26
C LEU A 692 8.58 11.43 25.62
N THR A 693 9.42 12.47 25.74
CA THR A 693 10.02 12.84 27.03
C THR A 693 9.01 13.53 27.95
N SER A 694 9.27 13.57 29.25
CA SER A 694 8.36 14.16 30.24
C SER A 694 8.14 15.68 30.09
N ASN A 695 9.01 16.36 29.34
CA ASN A 695 8.88 17.79 29.07
C ASN A 695 8.06 18.10 27.82
N VAL A 696 7.56 17.08 27.12
CA VAL A 696 6.84 17.20 25.86
C VAL A 696 5.48 16.53 26.02
N THR A 697 4.41 17.31 25.86
CA THR A 697 3.03 16.82 25.97
C THR A 697 2.37 16.78 24.61
N LEU A 698 1.68 15.69 24.31
CA LEU A 698 0.92 15.55 23.07
C LEU A 698 -0.27 16.53 23.05
N SER A 699 -0.42 17.29 21.95
CA SER A 699 -1.55 18.21 21.76
C SER A 699 -2.85 17.44 21.49
N GLN A 700 -2.77 16.44 20.61
CA GLN A 700 -3.88 15.57 20.21
C GLN A 700 -3.39 14.18 19.78
N PRO A 701 -4.23 13.13 19.89
CA PRO A 701 -3.92 11.79 19.39
C PRO A 701 -3.50 11.79 17.91
N PRO A 702 -2.33 11.24 17.54
CA PRO A 702 -1.96 11.07 16.15
C PRO A 702 -2.90 10.08 15.44
N PRO A 703 -3.20 10.29 14.15
CA PRO A 703 -3.96 9.32 13.37
C PRO A 703 -3.31 7.92 13.39
N GLY A 704 -4.12 6.90 13.66
CA GLY A 704 -3.68 5.49 13.62
C GLY A 704 -2.71 5.05 14.73
N ALA A 705 -2.39 5.94 15.69
CA ALA A 705 -1.52 5.60 16.81
C ALA A 705 -2.29 4.94 17.95
N ASN A 706 -1.75 3.84 18.48
CA ASN A 706 -2.10 3.35 19.81
C ASN A 706 -1.31 4.15 20.85
N ILE A 707 -2.01 4.72 21.83
CA ILE A 707 -1.41 5.58 22.86
C ILE A 707 -1.47 4.87 24.21
N SER A 708 -0.34 4.81 24.89
CA SER A 708 -0.26 4.28 26.25
C SER A 708 0.66 5.13 27.14
N ILE A 709 0.57 4.94 28.44
CA ILE A 709 1.46 5.55 29.43
C ILE A 709 2.29 4.42 30.07
N SER A 710 3.61 4.50 29.97
CA SER A 710 4.53 3.53 30.57
C SER A 710 5.65 4.28 31.31
N GLY A 711 5.83 3.97 32.60
CA GLY A 711 6.84 4.65 33.43
C GLY A 711 6.64 6.16 33.58
N GLY A 712 5.42 6.67 33.35
CA GLY A 712 5.10 8.10 33.34
C GLY A 712 5.42 8.82 32.02
N LEU A 713 5.84 8.10 30.98
CA LEU A 713 6.08 8.62 29.64
C LEU A 713 4.95 8.23 28.68
N THR A 714 4.69 9.08 27.68
CA THR A 714 3.71 8.81 26.63
C THR A 714 4.36 7.99 25.52
N VAL A 715 3.76 6.84 25.21
CA VAL A 715 4.22 5.92 24.15
C VAL A 715 3.18 5.94 23.02
N LEU A 716 3.65 6.23 21.81
CA LEU A 716 2.87 6.22 20.57
C LEU A 716 3.33 5.04 19.72
N GLN A 717 2.40 4.20 19.27
CA GLN A 717 2.73 3.03 18.47
C GLN A 717 1.85 2.90 17.22
N TRP A 718 2.47 2.67 16.06
CA TRP A 718 1.81 2.33 14.80
C TRP A 718 2.28 0.96 14.32
N ASN A 719 1.37 0.20 13.71
CA ASN A 719 1.68 -1.11 13.15
C ASN A 719 1.30 -1.12 11.67
N LEU A 720 2.24 -1.48 10.80
CA LEU A 720 2.05 -1.64 9.36
C LEU A 720 2.34 -3.10 8.97
N THR A 721 1.54 -3.64 8.06
CA THR A 721 1.71 -5.02 7.58
C THR A 721 3.01 -5.16 6.76
N SER A 722 3.29 -4.21 5.88
CA SER A 722 4.53 -4.16 5.10
C SER A 722 4.81 -2.76 4.55
N ILE A 723 6.05 -2.54 4.13
CA ILE A 723 6.45 -1.42 3.27
C ILE A 723 7.18 -2.00 2.05
N ARG A 724 6.77 -1.60 0.84
CA ARG A 724 7.41 -1.97 -0.43
C ARG A 724 8.65 -1.13 -0.71
N ILE A 725 9.51 -1.60 -1.58
CA ILE A 725 10.64 -0.82 -2.10
C ILE A 725 10.08 0.43 -2.79
N ASN A 726 10.66 1.59 -2.49
CA ASN A 726 10.20 2.94 -2.87
C ASN A 726 8.83 3.39 -2.34
N GLU A 727 8.14 2.57 -1.56
CA GLU A 727 6.96 3.02 -0.82
C GLU A 727 7.40 3.89 0.35
N THR A 728 6.71 5.02 0.53
CA THR A 728 6.90 5.95 1.65
C THR A 728 5.71 5.88 2.58
N TRP A 729 5.98 5.88 3.88
CA TRP A 729 4.99 6.08 4.92
C TRP A 729 5.37 7.30 5.75
N THR A 730 4.40 8.13 6.11
CA THR A 730 4.64 9.34 6.89
C THR A 730 3.50 9.57 7.86
N THR A 731 3.83 10.00 9.07
CA THR A 731 2.86 10.50 10.05
C THR A 731 3.36 11.81 10.65
N SER A 732 2.43 12.69 11.01
CA SER A 732 2.74 13.97 11.66
C SER A 732 1.77 14.24 12.80
N PHE A 733 2.27 14.78 13.91
CA PHE A 733 1.45 15.12 15.07
C PHE A 733 2.05 16.27 15.87
N GLU A 734 1.22 16.97 16.62
CA GLU A 734 1.64 18.15 17.39
C GLU A 734 1.97 17.80 18.84
N VAL A 735 3.06 18.37 19.33
CA VAL A 735 3.49 18.30 20.72
C VAL A 735 3.78 19.69 21.27
N VAL A 736 3.63 19.87 22.58
CA VAL A 736 3.82 21.12 23.29
C VAL A 736 4.96 20.95 24.30
N PRO A 737 6.05 21.71 24.21
CA PRO A 737 7.10 21.70 25.21
C PRO A 737 6.71 22.55 26.43
N SER A 738 7.08 22.10 27.63
CA SER A 738 6.69 22.75 28.88
C SER A 738 7.77 23.63 29.54
N ARG A 739 9.01 23.61 29.05
CA ARG A 739 10.15 24.31 29.67
C ARG A 739 11.07 24.95 28.63
N GLU A 740 11.73 26.05 29.01
CA GLU A 740 12.80 26.68 28.22
C GLU A 740 14.11 25.83 28.22
N GLY A 741 14.85 25.90 27.11
CA GLY A 741 16.12 25.20 26.89
C GLY A 741 16.07 24.20 25.74
N LEU A 742 17.17 23.48 25.53
CA LEU A 742 17.26 22.37 24.58
C LEU A 742 16.50 21.16 25.13
N ILE A 743 15.44 20.77 24.43
CA ILE A 743 14.57 19.65 24.80
C ILE A 743 14.68 18.54 23.76
N GLN A 744 14.89 17.32 24.22
CA GLN A 744 14.74 16.13 23.39
C GLN A 744 13.27 15.78 23.23
N THR A 745 12.82 15.59 21.99
CA THR A 745 11.40 15.30 21.70
C THR A 745 11.01 13.87 22.08
N ASN A 746 11.97 12.94 22.08
CA ASN A 746 11.77 11.53 22.41
C ASN A 746 12.98 10.90 23.11
N VAL A 747 12.77 9.68 23.61
CA VAL A 747 13.79 8.92 24.34
C VAL A 747 14.55 7.99 23.39
N PHE A 748 15.85 8.20 23.26
CA PHE A 748 16.76 7.34 22.50
C PHE A 748 16.72 5.88 23.02
N GLY A 749 16.77 4.91 22.11
CA GLY A 749 16.72 3.46 22.42
C GLY A 749 15.33 2.94 22.80
N LEU A 750 14.41 3.80 23.24
CA LEU A 750 12.99 3.44 23.43
C LEU A 750 12.13 3.81 22.22
N SER A 751 12.55 4.82 21.47
CA SER A 751 11.88 5.24 20.24
C SER A 751 12.58 4.58 19.06
N ASN A 752 11.89 3.66 18.39
CA ASN A 752 12.47 2.83 17.37
C ASN A 752 11.42 2.33 16.37
N VAL A 753 11.90 1.82 15.26
CA VAL A 753 11.13 1.04 14.30
C VAL A 753 11.64 -0.39 14.36
N THR A 754 10.78 -1.33 14.70
CA THR A 754 11.07 -2.75 14.57
C THR A 754 10.39 -3.30 13.34
N TYR A 755 11.05 -4.20 12.62
CA TYR A 755 10.48 -4.86 11.46
C TYR A 755 11.16 -6.20 11.23
N LEU A 756 10.51 -7.08 10.49
CA LEU A 756 11.16 -8.25 9.93
C LEU A 756 11.88 -7.81 8.64
N PRO A 757 13.22 -7.79 8.62
CA PRO A 757 13.95 -7.53 7.40
C PRO A 757 13.81 -8.74 6.47
N TRP A 758 14.26 -8.57 5.23
CA TRP A 758 14.56 -9.73 4.41
C TRP A 758 15.66 -10.57 5.10
N PRO A 759 15.58 -11.91 5.11
CA PRO A 759 14.47 -12.73 4.61
C PRO A 759 13.37 -12.74 5.65
N PHE A 760 12.11 -12.58 5.24
CA PHE A 760 10.93 -12.43 6.12
C PHE A 760 10.55 -13.75 6.84
N THR A 761 11.55 -14.41 7.42
CA THR A 761 11.54 -15.68 8.12
C THR A 761 10.80 -15.65 9.45
N GLY A 762 10.44 -14.46 9.96
CA GLY A 762 9.84 -14.30 11.29
C GLY A 762 10.81 -14.49 12.46
N VAL A 763 12.07 -14.86 12.20
CA VAL A 763 13.06 -15.16 13.26
C VAL A 763 13.88 -13.94 13.63
N ASN A 764 14.31 -13.15 12.64
CA ASN A 764 15.12 -11.97 12.85
C ASN A 764 14.24 -10.72 12.85
N VAL A 765 14.32 -9.93 13.92
CA VAL A 765 13.72 -8.58 13.99
C VAL A 765 14.86 -7.58 13.91
N THR A 766 14.79 -6.65 12.98
CA THR A 766 15.69 -5.49 12.90
C THR A 766 15.07 -4.32 13.62
N THR A 767 15.89 -3.58 14.35
CA THR A 767 15.52 -2.35 15.06
C THR A 767 16.30 -1.19 14.47
N ILE A 768 15.59 -0.12 14.11
CA ILE A 768 16.17 1.18 13.74
C ILE A 768 15.80 2.15 14.85
N ASP A 769 16.79 2.68 15.56
CA ASP A 769 16.53 3.76 16.51
C ASP A 769 16.07 5.01 15.74
N LEU A 770 14.94 5.59 16.18
CA LEU A 770 14.50 6.86 15.63
C LEU A 770 15.48 7.96 16.08
N PRO A 771 15.86 8.89 15.19
CA PRO A 771 16.60 10.08 15.60
C PRO A 771 15.91 10.79 16.75
N VAL A 772 16.69 11.54 17.55
CA VAL A 772 16.16 12.38 18.63
C VAL A 772 16.33 13.84 18.22
N PRO A 773 15.33 14.46 17.56
CA PRO A 773 15.38 15.87 17.24
C PRO A 773 15.54 16.70 18.52
N GLU A 774 16.52 17.62 18.51
CA GLU A 774 16.66 18.64 19.54
C GLU A 774 15.75 19.82 19.20
N LEU A 775 14.88 20.18 20.15
CA LEU A 775 13.99 21.33 20.06
C LEU A 775 14.53 22.46 20.94
N ASN A 776 14.83 23.62 20.37
CA ASN A 776 15.27 24.77 21.15
C ASN A 776 14.06 25.60 21.60
N VAL A 777 13.80 25.62 22.91
CA VAL A 777 12.64 26.33 23.46
C VAL A 777 13.06 27.64 24.10
N THR A 778 12.69 28.77 23.48
CA THR A 778 13.07 30.13 23.89
C THR A 778 11.88 31.08 23.71
N ARG A 779 11.81 32.19 24.45
CA ARG A 779 10.73 33.17 24.29
C ARG A 779 10.91 33.97 23.01
N ILE A 780 9.89 33.96 22.15
CA ILE A 780 9.80 34.63 20.84
C ILE A 780 8.72 35.74 20.89
N SER A 781 7.96 35.89 21.97
CA SER A 781 6.90 36.89 22.13
C SER A 781 7.47 38.23 22.63
N PRO A 782 7.07 39.38 22.05
CA PRO A 782 7.65 40.68 22.37
C PRO A 782 7.30 41.13 23.80
N GLU A 783 8.31 41.30 24.64
CA GLU A 783 8.13 41.86 25.98
C GLU A 783 7.92 43.38 25.91
N LYS A 784 6.83 43.87 26.51
CA LYS A 784 6.52 45.30 26.61
C LYS A 784 7.01 45.83 27.94
N VAL A 785 8.11 46.58 27.92
CA VAL A 785 8.66 47.23 29.12
C VAL A 785 8.55 48.74 29.00
N VAL A 786 7.78 49.36 29.90
CA VAL A 786 7.65 50.82 29.98
C VAL A 786 8.44 51.30 31.20
N LEU A 787 9.58 51.93 30.96
CA LEU A 787 10.32 52.63 32.00
C LEU A 787 9.62 53.95 32.30
N LYS A 788 9.09 54.10 33.52
CA LYS A 788 8.45 55.34 33.97
C LYS A 788 9.46 56.46 34.18
#